data_AF-A0A643FIP0-F1
#
_entry.id   AF-A0A643FIP0-F1
#
_cell.length_a   1.000
_cell.length_b   1.000
_cell.length_c   1.000
_cell.angle_alpha   90.00
_cell.angle_beta   90.00
_cell.angle_gamma   90.00
#
_symmetry.space_group_name_H-M   'P 1'
#
loop_
_entity.id
_entity.type
_entity.pdbx_description
1 polymer ?
#
loop_
_entity_poly.entity_id
_entity_poly.type
_entity_poly.pdbx_seq_one_letter_code
_entity_poly.pdbx_strand_id
1 'polypeptide(L)'
;MSTSTEYTVKDGDTLWGISRRFDTSVDALSQFNGLTGAAKHVLHIGQKIRIPDAGSQADSEITLRILDLAFRPLSKPALKVDFDGTSHEITGDSEGTAGPLLVQDHAKGLQVHLRNPAGQYDLIAKHDSLPLGKKLLTLTSRKMLVRGQSKFDQGTGTRTTADQQRDIQRSHPTPHLPAPAPVPVPAPTPVPAAAPSPAAKPSATASAQTKPAASTAPAAPASSPVAPAPVKAPATQPAPPPQKPAPVVKEARVEGGKPQQAIGTVFTEANLLLTPANEKYRKLLIASAKQHGLTPHALAALVNAEASKLDNGEWNANAKAGSSSAAGLTQFLKTTWLQVATDKRSAVNQMLKKAHGFEQVNGQWSDKDYSIYGKTGKTKTPIDSASVLKLRFEPSYSIDAAAVYGLINMDALRKADLNVDALAPEDLAKLMYLAHHEGAGGAADVIKGQLTEDRAAELLPVQIGASSAKELAKRFGGKYVQAYPYWLYGYIDSKINVTSYMVNPGSLKPRSMADIASVLKGAKPPKPAPKPAAAPAAKPAASTAAKPTPSTAAPPPSATPGSGKLVNPLKTCVIRSAGLASAKSATFGMVRNGGTRAHQGIDLQADVGTPVYAIADGKVIAISKAFSATTNFGASVLLQVDVNDLPPTQRQHYAALYPKKSLIYFFYAHLSAVDITLGQDGTRAVAAGTALGKTGDSGNAHGMSTIAKGGHLHFEARYRTENIGKGLDGRLDPLPFIASYTMPQ
;
A
#
# COMPACT_ATOMS: atom_id res chain seq x y z
N MET A 1 -44.23 7.59 19.61
CA MET A 1 -44.57 6.42 18.75
C MET A 1 -45.11 6.99 17.46
N SER A 2 -44.59 6.58 16.30
CA SER A 2 -45.08 7.05 15.00
C SER A 2 -46.29 6.23 14.57
N THR A 3 -47.37 6.89 14.13
CA THR A 3 -48.68 6.28 13.90
C THR A 3 -48.87 5.93 12.44
N SER A 4 -48.22 4.85 12.00
CA SER A 4 -48.35 4.34 10.62
C SER A 4 -49.82 4.22 10.20
N THR A 5 -50.17 4.93 9.12
CA THR A 5 -51.48 4.85 8.49
C THR A 5 -51.57 3.56 7.65
N GLU A 6 -52.67 2.81 7.76
CA GLU A 6 -52.90 1.58 6.99
C GLU A 6 -53.86 1.85 5.82
N TYR A 7 -53.41 1.57 4.60
CA TYR A 7 -54.16 1.75 3.36
C TYR A 7 -54.56 0.41 2.75
N THR A 8 -55.79 0.29 2.27
CA THR A 8 -56.27 -0.91 1.56
C THR A 8 -56.30 -0.63 0.06
N VAL A 9 -55.54 -1.44 -0.70
CA VAL A 9 -55.44 -1.40 -2.17
C VAL A 9 -56.81 -1.59 -2.81
N LYS A 10 -57.13 -0.72 -3.77
CA LYS A 10 -58.36 -0.75 -4.56
C LYS A 10 -58.10 -1.22 -5.98
N ASP A 11 -59.17 -1.40 -6.76
CA ASP A 11 -59.02 -1.62 -8.20
C ASP A 11 -58.31 -0.43 -8.87
N GLY A 12 -57.44 -0.71 -9.83
CA GLY A 12 -56.59 0.27 -10.51
C GLY A 12 -55.43 0.87 -9.68
N ASP A 13 -55.27 0.56 -8.38
CA ASP A 13 -54.15 1.06 -7.58
C ASP A 13 -52.80 0.46 -8.03
N THR A 14 -51.75 1.30 -8.02
CA THR A 14 -50.36 0.87 -8.23
C THR A 14 -49.47 1.44 -7.13
N LEU A 15 -48.32 0.82 -6.82
CA LEU A 15 -47.38 1.38 -5.84
C LEU A 15 -46.95 2.81 -6.18
N TRP A 16 -46.85 3.16 -7.47
CA TRP A 16 -46.55 4.52 -7.93
C TRP A 16 -47.69 5.51 -7.69
N GLY A 17 -48.94 5.09 -7.95
CA GLY A 17 -50.12 5.89 -7.64
C GLY A 17 -50.30 6.11 -6.14
N ILE A 18 -50.10 5.06 -5.33
CA ILE A 18 -50.16 5.12 -3.87
C ILE A 18 -49.02 6.01 -3.33
N SER A 19 -47.77 5.85 -3.82
CA SER A 19 -46.65 6.67 -3.32
C SER A 19 -46.85 8.15 -3.68
N ARG A 20 -47.34 8.47 -4.88
CA ARG A 20 -47.77 9.82 -5.28
C ARG A 20 -48.88 10.39 -4.40
N ARG A 21 -49.85 9.57 -4.00
CA ARG A 21 -51.01 9.96 -3.19
C ARG A 21 -50.64 10.31 -1.74
N PHE A 22 -49.61 9.68 -1.20
CA PHE A 22 -49.16 9.83 0.19
C PHE A 22 -47.78 10.48 0.33
N ASP A 23 -47.38 11.27 -0.68
CA ASP A 23 -46.11 12.02 -0.78
C ASP A 23 -44.87 11.22 -0.30
N THR A 24 -44.72 10.01 -0.84
CA THR A 24 -43.63 9.09 -0.51
C THR A 24 -43.07 8.42 -1.77
N SER A 25 -41.92 7.76 -1.65
CA SER A 25 -41.27 7.08 -2.78
C SER A 25 -41.73 5.63 -2.92
N VAL A 26 -41.74 5.11 -4.15
CA VAL A 26 -42.08 3.70 -4.43
C VAL A 26 -41.15 2.75 -3.68
N ASP A 27 -39.87 3.08 -3.55
CA ASP A 27 -38.91 2.24 -2.81
C ASP A 27 -39.10 2.31 -1.30
N ALA A 28 -39.39 3.47 -0.70
CA ALA A 28 -39.72 3.57 0.71
C ALA A 28 -41.00 2.78 1.02
N LEU A 29 -42.06 2.97 0.22
CA LEU A 29 -43.31 2.23 0.34
C LEU A 29 -43.11 0.71 0.15
N SER A 30 -42.25 0.29 -0.78
CA SER A 30 -41.92 -1.13 -0.98
C SER A 30 -41.17 -1.71 0.21
N GLN A 31 -40.10 -1.04 0.68
CA GLN A 31 -39.26 -1.51 1.78
C GLN A 31 -40.04 -1.59 3.09
N PHE A 32 -40.83 -0.56 3.41
CA PHE A 32 -41.66 -0.50 4.63
C PHE A 32 -42.73 -1.60 4.70
N ASN A 33 -43.05 -2.23 3.55
CA ASN A 33 -44.02 -3.33 3.43
C ASN A 33 -43.37 -4.67 3.03
N GLY A 34 -42.03 -4.77 2.98
CA GLY A 34 -41.32 -6.00 2.61
C GLY A 34 -41.50 -6.45 1.15
N LEU A 35 -41.99 -5.57 0.26
CA LEU A 35 -42.33 -5.91 -1.11
C LEU A 35 -41.07 -6.06 -1.96
N THR A 36 -40.81 -7.29 -2.42
CA THR A 36 -39.60 -7.68 -3.16
C THR A 36 -39.92 -8.50 -4.41
N GLY A 37 -39.01 -8.49 -5.39
CA GLY A 37 -39.20 -9.20 -6.66
C GLY A 37 -40.51 -8.81 -7.37
N ALA A 38 -41.26 -9.81 -7.84
CA ALA A 38 -42.53 -9.61 -8.53
C ALA A 38 -43.59 -8.87 -7.68
N ALA A 39 -43.52 -8.93 -6.35
CA ALA A 39 -44.44 -8.23 -5.45
C ALA A 39 -44.24 -6.68 -5.43
N LYS A 40 -43.18 -6.15 -6.07
CA LYS A 40 -43.08 -4.72 -6.40
C LYS A 40 -43.93 -4.30 -7.61
N HIS A 41 -44.44 -5.26 -8.39
CA HIS A 41 -45.11 -5.02 -9.67
C HIS A 41 -46.54 -5.56 -9.73
N VAL A 42 -46.96 -6.35 -8.74
CA VAL A 42 -48.31 -6.88 -8.59
C VAL A 42 -48.83 -6.50 -7.20
N LEU A 43 -49.90 -5.71 -7.17
CA LEU A 43 -50.72 -5.50 -5.97
C LEU A 43 -52.04 -6.24 -6.13
N HIS A 44 -52.59 -6.73 -5.01
CA HIS A 44 -53.88 -7.40 -5.00
C HIS A 44 -54.96 -6.49 -4.39
N ILE A 45 -56.16 -6.45 -4.99
CA ILE A 45 -57.29 -5.70 -4.46
C ILE A 45 -57.63 -6.25 -3.06
N GLY A 46 -57.79 -5.35 -2.08
CA GLY A 46 -57.97 -5.72 -0.67
C GLY A 46 -56.67 -5.96 0.11
N GLN A 47 -55.50 -5.96 -0.54
CA GLN A 47 -54.21 -6.00 0.13
C GLN A 47 -54.04 -4.76 1.03
N LYS A 48 -53.56 -4.97 2.26
CA LYS A 48 -53.19 -3.87 3.16
C LYS A 48 -51.74 -3.47 2.94
N ILE A 49 -51.50 -2.16 2.86
CA ILE A 49 -50.19 -1.52 2.71
C ILE A 49 -50.09 -0.44 3.78
N ARG A 50 -49.03 -0.50 4.58
CA ARG A 50 -48.67 0.52 5.56
C ARG A 50 -48.03 1.70 4.86
N ILE A 51 -48.55 2.89 5.10
CA ILE A 51 -47.99 4.15 4.63
C ILE A 51 -46.99 4.64 5.69
N PRO A 52 -45.73 4.92 5.31
CA PRO A 52 -44.79 5.64 6.17
C PRO A 52 -45.16 7.12 6.22
N ASP A 53 -45.02 7.76 7.39
CA ASP A 53 -45.45 9.13 7.60
C ASP A 53 -44.70 10.13 6.68
N ALA A 54 -45.46 10.91 5.90
CA ALA A 54 -44.92 11.87 4.94
C ALA A 54 -44.10 12.96 5.66
N GLY A 55 -42.80 13.03 5.35
CA GLY A 55 -41.84 13.93 5.99
C GLY A 55 -40.77 13.24 6.85
N SER A 56 -40.86 11.93 7.12
CA SER A 56 -39.78 11.17 7.79
C SER A 56 -38.60 10.94 6.83
N GLN A 57 -37.83 11.99 6.56
CA GLN A 57 -36.55 11.87 5.86
C GLN A 57 -35.58 11.08 6.75
N ALA A 58 -35.11 9.93 6.26
CA ALA A 58 -34.18 9.07 6.99
C ALA A 58 -32.94 9.84 7.46
N ASP A 59 -32.72 9.84 8.79
CA ASP A 59 -31.56 10.40 9.47
C ASP A 59 -30.25 10.00 8.78
N SER A 60 -30.12 8.73 8.42
CA SER A 60 -28.96 8.18 7.73
C SER A 60 -29.36 7.25 6.58
N GLU A 61 -28.74 7.44 5.42
CA GLU A 61 -28.82 6.53 4.29
C GLU A 61 -27.46 5.82 4.16
N ILE A 62 -27.37 4.60 4.69
CA ILE A 62 -26.12 3.84 4.82
C ILE A 62 -26.03 2.77 3.74
N THR A 63 -25.14 2.94 2.78
CA THR A 63 -24.70 1.85 1.90
C THR A 63 -23.56 1.10 2.58
N LEU A 64 -23.66 -0.23 2.69
CA LEU A 64 -22.58 -1.09 3.17
C LEU A 64 -21.69 -1.52 2.01
N ARG A 65 -20.38 -1.68 2.24
CA ARG A 65 -19.49 -2.41 1.32
C ARG A 65 -18.59 -3.38 2.07
N ILE A 66 -18.75 -4.66 1.80
CA ILE A 66 -18.08 -5.75 2.53
C ILE A 66 -16.83 -6.19 1.77
N LEU A 67 -15.68 -6.15 2.46
CA LEU A 67 -14.38 -6.53 1.91
C LEU A 67 -13.74 -7.69 2.68
N ASP A 68 -12.98 -8.51 1.95
CA ASP A 68 -12.16 -9.58 2.51
C ASP A 68 -10.86 -9.05 3.16
N LEU A 69 -10.05 -9.97 3.69
CA LEU A 69 -8.76 -9.66 4.33
C LEU A 69 -7.69 -9.11 3.36
N ALA A 70 -7.93 -9.17 2.06
CA ALA A 70 -7.10 -8.57 1.01
C ALA A 70 -7.72 -7.28 0.43
N PHE A 71 -8.73 -6.71 1.12
CA PHE A 71 -9.49 -5.52 0.71
C PHE A 71 -10.24 -5.67 -0.63
N ARG A 72 -10.48 -6.91 -1.08
CA ARG A 72 -11.27 -7.19 -2.28
C ARG A 72 -12.76 -7.25 -1.93
N PRO A 73 -13.65 -6.86 -2.86
CA PRO A 73 -15.07 -7.19 -2.79
C PRO A 73 -15.35 -8.63 -2.35
N LEU A 74 -16.12 -8.78 -1.26
CA LEU A 74 -16.69 -10.08 -0.92
C LEU A 74 -17.97 -10.26 -1.74
N SER A 75 -17.88 -10.95 -2.88
CA SER A 75 -18.99 -11.12 -3.82
C SER A 75 -20.21 -11.79 -3.18
N LYS A 76 -21.39 -11.17 -3.36
CA LYS A 76 -22.70 -11.58 -2.83
C LYS A 76 -22.68 -11.92 -1.33
N PRO A 77 -22.31 -10.96 -0.46
CA PRO A 77 -22.25 -11.18 0.97
C PRO A 77 -23.68 -11.27 1.52
N ALA A 78 -24.03 -12.42 2.12
CA ALA A 78 -25.26 -12.56 2.88
C ALA A 78 -25.07 -11.94 4.27
N LEU A 79 -25.88 -10.94 4.59
CA LEU A 79 -25.78 -10.13 5.80
C LEU A 79 -27.09 -10.17 6.57
N LYS A 80 -26.99 -10.14 7.90
CA LYS A 80 -28.09 -9.74 8.79
C LYS A 80 -27.74 -8.38 9.39
N VAL A 81 -28.59 -7.38 9.20
CA VAL A 81 -28.40 -6.02 9.72
C VAL A 81 -29.50 -5.68 10.72
N ASP A 82 -29.14 -4.99 11.79
CA ASP A 82 -30.06 -4.62 12.86
C ASP A 82 -29.99 -3.10 13.10
N PHE A 83 -31.06 -2.37 12.79
CA PHE A 83 -31.18 -0.91 12.92
C PHE A 83 -32.63 -0.50 13.20
N ASP A 84 -32.84 0.69 13.78
CA ASP A 84 -34.15 1.19 14.24
C ASP A 84 -34.91 0.28 15.24
N GLY A 85 -34.26 -0.76 15.79
CA GLY A 85 -34.89 -1.80 16.59
C GLY A 85 -35.45 -2.99 15.78
N THR A 86 -35.10 -3.10 14.50
CA THR A 86 -35.57 -4.13 13.55
C THR A 86 -34.41 -4.89 12.91
N SER A 87 -34.60 -6.18 12.66
CA SER A 87 -33.64 -7.06 11.97
C SER A 87 -34.04 -7.27 10.51
N HIS A 88 -33.08 -7.18 9.59
CA HIS A 88 -33.27 -7.44 8.15
C HIS A 88 -32.17 -8.37 7.62
N GLU A 89 -32.52 -9.32 6.76
CA GLU A 89 -31.51 -10.08 6.00
C GLU A 89 -31.41 -9.53 4.57
N ILE A 90 -30.20 -9.24 4.13
CA ILE A 90 -29.89 -8.63 2.83
C ILE A 90 -28.72 -9.36 2.18
N THR A 91 -28.74 -9.51 0.85
CA THR A 91 -27.58 -10.00 0.08
C THR A 91 -27.05 -8.86 -0.77
N GLY A 92 -25.74 -8.61 -0.69
CA GLY A 92 -25.09 -7.60 -1.53
C GLY A 92 -24.83 -8.07 -2.97
N ASP A 93 -24.25 -7.18 -3.77
CA ASP A 93 -23.86 -7.42 -5.16
C ASP A 93 -22.48 -8.13 -5.30
N SER A 94 -22.00 -8.30 -6.54
CA SER A 94 -20.67 -8.85 -6.83
C SER A 94 -19.52 -7.95 -6.39
N GLU A 95 -19.76 -6.66 -6.17
CA GLU A 95 -18.81 -5.66 -5.68
C GLU A 95 -18.83 -5.52 -4.14
N GLY A 96 -19.54 -6.43 -3.46
CA GLY A 96 -19.67 -6.50 -2.01
C GLY A 96 -20.61 -5.44 -1.42
N THR A 97 -21.35 -4.72 -2.25
CA THR A 97 -22.18 -3.57 -1.87
C THR A 97 -23.57 -4.02 -1.47
N ALA A 98 -24.12 -3.52 -0.36
CA ALA A 98 -25.46 -3.85 0.12
C ALA A 98 -26.19 -2.61 0.67
N GLY A 99 -27.52 -2.58 0.58
CA GLY A 99 -28.34 -1.41 0.89
C GLY A 99 -28.70 -0.59 -0.35
N PRO A 100 -28.96 0.73 -0.22
CA PRO A 100 -28.84 1.52 1.01
C PRO A 100 -29.85 1.12 2.10
N LEU A 101 -29.44 1.30 3.36
CA LEU A 101 -30.29 1.19 4.55
C LEU A 101 -30.83 2.58 4.90
N LEU A 102 -32.15 2.73 5.04
CA LEU A 102 -32.82 3.99 5.37
C LEU A 102 -33.12 4.06 6.88
N VAL A 103 -32.12 4.44 7.67
CA VAL A 103 -32.20 4.49 9.12
C VAL A 103 -32.90 5.77 9.58
N GLN A 104 -33.96 5.62 10.36
CA GLN A 104 -34.83 6.70 10.83
C GLN A 104 -34.33 7.37 12.12
N ASP A 105 -33.62 6.63 12.97
CA ASP A 105 -33.03 7.13 14.22
C ASP A 105 -31.54 6.75 14.28
N HIS A 106 -30.68 7.71 13.91
CA HIS A 106 -29.23 7.48 13.91
C HIS A 106 -28.67 7.17 15.31
N ALA A 107 -29.37 7.54 16.39
CA ALA A 107 -28.93 7.33 17.77
C ALA A 107 -29.26 5.91 18.29
N LYS A 108 -30.06 5.11 17.56
CA LYS A 108 -30.19 3.66 17.79
C LYS A 108 -29.05 2.84 17.16
N GLY A 109 -28.28 3.44 16.26
CA GLY A 109 -27.10 2.82 15.64
C GLY A 109 -27.41 1.69 14.65
N LEU A 110 -26.42 0.83 14.43
CA LEU A 110 -26.44 -0.25 13.45
C LEU A 110 -25.55 -1.42 13.87
N GLN A 111 -26.06 -2.64 13.79
CA GLN A 111 -25.27 -3.87 13.83
C GLN A 111 -25.26 -4.53 12.46
N VAL A 112 -24.12 -5.12 12.08
CA VAL A 112 -23.95 -5.86 10.83
C VAL A 112 -23.30 -7.20 11.15
N HIS A 113 -24.00 -8.27 10.80
CA HIS A 113 -23.55 -9.64 10.87
C HIS A 113 -23.32 -10.19 9.45
N LEU A 114 -22.27 -10.98 9.25
CA LEU A 114 -21.95 -11.64 7.99
C LEU A 114 -22.15 -13.14 8.12
N ARG A 115 -22.79 -13.77 7.13
CA ARG A 115 -22.96 -15.23 7.12
C ARG A 115 -21.63 -15.92 6.83
N ASN A 116 -21.22 -16.80 7.74
CA ASN A 116 -20.00 -17.59 7.62
C ASN A 116 -20.24 -18.93 6.85
N PRO A 117 -19.18 -19.67 6.47
CA PRO A 117 -19.33 -20.93 5.73
C PRO A 117 -20.06 -22.06 6.48
N ALA A 118 -20.18 -21.97 7.81
CA ALA A 118 -21.00 -22.88 8.61
C ALA A 118 -22.49 -22.44 8.66
N GLY A 119 -22.87 -21.43 7.88
CA GLY A 119 -24.23 -20.92 7.75
C GLY A 119 -24.69 -19.98 8.87
N GLN A 120 -23.84 -19.72 9.87
CA GLN A 120 -24.12 -18.87 11.04
C GLN A 120 -23.81 -17.40 10.76
N TYR A 121 -24.42 -16.47 11.51
CA TYR A 121 -24.22 -15.02 11.35
C TYR A 121 -23.23 -14.46 12.39
N ASP A 122 -22.03 -14.08 11.96
CA ASP A 122 -20.98 -13.49 12.78
C ASP A 122 -21.08 -11.96 12.82
N LEU A 123 -21.15 -11.35 14.01
CA LEU A 123 -21.10 -9.89 14.17
C LEU A 123 -19.75 -9.34 13.68
N ILE A 124 -19.77 -8.56 12.59
CA ILE A 124 -18.59 -7.92 11.97
C ILE A 124 -18.50 -6.42 12.22
N ALA A 125 -19.62 -5.74 12.51
CA ALA A 125 -19.63 -4.34 12.92
C ALA A 125 -20.77 -4.05 13.90
N LYS A 126 -20.50 -3.19 14.90
CA LYS A 126 -21.50 -2.56 15.76
C LYS A 126 -21.15 -1.08 15.87
N HIS A 127 -22.14 -0.24 15.61
CA HIS A 127 -22.09 1.20 15.78
C HIS A 127 -23.23 1.58 16.71
N ASP A 128 -22.92 2.24 17.84
CA ASP A 128 -23.94 2.68 18.80
C ASP A 128 -24.67 3.95 18.33
N SER A 129 -24.13 4.66 17.33
CA SER A 129 -24.81 5.71 16.58
C SER A 129 -24.26 5.80 15.14
N LEU A 130 -25.00 6.45 14.25
CA LEU A 130 -24.67 6.60 12.82
C LEU A 130 -24.46 8.07 12.38
N PRO A 131 -23.65 8.32 11.32
CA PRO A 131 -23.47 9.64 10.74
C PRO A 131 -24.63 10.07 9.81
N LEU A 132 -25.21 11.24 10.08
CA LEU A 132 -26.36 11.78 9.33
C LEU A 132 -26.14 11.96 7.82
N GLY A 133 -27.19 11.73 7.04
CA GLY A 133 -27.24 11.82 5.58
C GLY A 133 -26.74 10.57 4.84
N LYS A 134 -26.51 10.70 3.52
CA LYS A 134 -26.02 9.61 2.65
C LYS A 134 -24.55 9.29 2.93
N LYS A 135 -24.21 8.02 3.21
CA LYS A 135 -22.85 7.55 3.56
C LYS A 135 -22.55 6.15 3.02
N LEU A 136 -21.28 5.90 2.72
CA LEU A 136 -20.74 4.56 2.41
C LEU A 136 -19.93 4.04 3.60
N LEU A 137 -20.38 2.94 4.20
CA LEU A 137 -19.73 2.27 5.32
C LEU A 137 -19.01 1.00 4.81
N THR A 138 -17.71 1.14 4.57
CA THR A 138 -16.85 0.02 4.13
C THR A 138 -16.40 -0.82 5.32
N LEU A 139 -16.79 -2.10 5.34
CA LEU A 139 -16.52 -3.05 6.42
C LEU A 139 -15.53 -4.14 5.97
N THR A 140 -14.38 -4.20 6.62
CA THR A 140 -13.39 -5.27 6.43
C THR A 140 -13.61 -6.40 7.44
N SER A 141 -13.89 -7.61 6.96
CA SER A 141 -14.20 -8.76 7.83
C SER A 141 -12.96 -9.28 8.57
N ARG A 142 -12.70 -8.71 9.74
CA ARG A 142 -11.50 -8.97 10.57
C ARG A 142 -11.67 -10.10 11.59
N LYS A 143 -12.73 -10.91 11.49
CA LYS A 143 -13.09 -11.97 12.46
C LYS A 143 -13.01 -13.41 11.92
N MET A 144 -12.73 -13.58 10.62
CA MET A 144 -12.60 -14.89 9.96
C MET A 144 -11.32 -15.64 10.36
N LEU A 145 -11.30 -16.20 11.58
CA LEU A 145 -10.17 -16.93 12.14
C LEU A 145 -10.20 -18.40 11.67
N VAL A 146 -9.89 -18.62 10.39
CA VAL A 146 -9.89 -19.95 9.75
C VAL A 146 -8.74 -20.82 10.28
N ARG A 147 -8.98 -21.56 11.36
CA ARG A 147 -8.13 -22.68 11.79
C ARG A 147 -8.43 -23.93 10.95
N GLY A 148 -7.91 -23.96 9.73
CA GLY A 148 -7.84 -25.17 8.91
C GLY A 148 -6.43 -25.75 8.92
N GLN A 149 -6.28 -27.04 9.24
CA GLN A 149 -5.07 -27.78 8.85
C GLN A 149 -5.22 -28.20 7.39
N SER A 150 -4.33 -27.70 6.52
CA SER A 150 -4.30 -28.06 5.10
C SER A 150 -3.82 -29.49 4.90
N LYS A 151 -4.71 -30.48 5.03
CA LYS A 151 -4.53 -31.77 4.37
C LYS A 151 -4.83 -31.58 2.88
N PHE A 152 -3.92 -32.03 2.02
CA PHE A 152 -4.25 -32.26 0.63
C PHE A 152 -5.15 -33.49 0.54
N ASP A 153 -6.27 -33.36 -0.16
CA ASP A 153 -7.08 -34.47 -0.64
C ASP A 153 -7.31 -34.27 -2.14
N GLN A 154 -7.26 -35.35 -2.93
CA GLN A 154 -7.23 -35.25 -4.39
C GLN A 154 -8.63 -35.19 -5.00
N GLY A 155 -9.17 -33.98 -5.12
CA GLY A 155 -10.32 -33.71 -6.00
C GLY A 155 -9.96 -33.96 -7.47
N THR A 156 -10.75 -34.77 -8.16
CA THR A 156 -10.52 -35.17 -9.56
C THR A 156 -10.80 -34.04 -10.56
N GLY A 157 -10.14 -34.10 -11.72
CA GLY A 157 -10.09 -32.99 -12.68
C GLY A 157 -11.43 -32.65 -13.36
N THR A 158 -11.65 -31.35 -13.60
CA THR A 158 -12.82 -30.83 -14.33
C THR A 158 -12.88 -31.33 -15.78
N ARG A 159 -13.90 -32.16 -16.08
CA ARG A 159 -14.38 -32.39 -17.45
C ARG A 159 -15.03 -31.13 -18.03
N THR A 160 -15.09 -31.00 -19.35
CA THR A 160 -15.76 -29.85 -19.99
C THR A 160 -17.24 -30.14 -20.26
N THR A 161 -18.04 -29.08 -20.44
CA THR A 161 -19.46 -29.19 -20.79
C THR A 161 -19.68 -29.95 -22.12
N ALA A 162 -18.74 -29.84 -23.07
CA ALA A 162 -18.78 -30.57 -24.33
C ALA A 162 -18.51 -32.08 -24.17
N ASP A 163 -17.85 -32.50 -23.09
CA ASP A 163 -17.69 -33.93 -22.76
C ASP A 163 -18.98 -34.46 -22.13
N GLN A 164 -19.56 -33.71 -21.19
CA GLN A 164 -20.87 -34.02 -20.58
C GLN A 164 -21.97 -34.14 -21.65
N GLN A 165 -22.00 -33.23 -22.62
CA GLN A 165 -23.04 -33.22 -23.66
C GLN A 165 -22.89 -34.37 -24.68
N ARG A 166 -21.66 -34.90 -24.86
CA ARG A 166 -21.40 -36.12 -25.64
C ARG A 166 -21.71 -37.40 -24.86
N ASP A 167 -21.47 -37.43 -23.55
CA ASP A 167 -21.87 -38.55 -22.70
C ASP A 167 -23.41 -38.63 -22.58
N ILE A 168 -24.10 -37.50 -22.44
CA ILE A 168 -25.58 -37.44 -22.40
C ILE A 168 -26.22 -37.97 -23.69
N GLN A 169 -25.63 -37.68 -24.86
CA GLN A 169 -26.07 -38.25 -26.14
C GLN A 169 -25.76 -39.75 -26.30
N ARG A 170 -24.95 -40.35 -25.41
CA ARG A 170 -24.63 -41.78 -25.39
C ARG A 170 -25.40 -42.57 -24.32
N SER A 171 -25.94 -41.90 -23.30
CA SER A 171 -26.56 -42.57 -22.15
C SER A 171 -28.08 -42.77 -22.25
N HIS A 172 -28.78 -42.11 -23.18
CA HIS A 172 -30.24 -42.21 -23.32
C HIS A 172 -30.74 -42.32 -24.77
N PRO A 173 -30.83 -43.55 -25.33
CA PRO A 173 -31.80 -43.86 -26.37
C PRO A 173 -33.23 -43.82 -25.79
N THR A 174 -34.20 -43.33 -26.57
CA THR A 174 -35.64 -43.39 -26.21
C THR A 174 -36.20 -44.83 -26.29
N PRO A 175 -37.32 -45.13 -25.60
CA PRO A 175 -37.63 -46.50 -25.16
C PRO A 175 -38.49 -47.33 -26.11
N HIS A 176 -38.43 -48.65 -25.95
CA HIS A 176 -39.48 -49.60 -26.34
C HIS A 176 -39.86 -50.53 -25.15
N LEU A 177 -41.07 -51.09 -25.18
CA LEU A 177 -41.74 -51.78 -24.06
C LEU A 177 -41.69 -53.33 -24.17
N PRO A 178 -42.05 -54.09 -23.10
CA PRO A 178 -41.45 -55.40 -22.81
C PRO A 178 -42.37 -56.65 -22.92
N ALA A 179 -41.79 -57.83 -22.66
CA ALA A 179 -42.43 -59.14 -22.39
C ALA A 179 -41.56 -59.96 -21.37
N PRO A 180 -41.94 -61.15 -20.84
CA PRO A 180 -41.97 -61.36 -19.37
C PRO A 180 -41.05 -62.49 -18.78
N ALA A 181 -41.16 -62.71 -17.45
CA ALA A 181 -40.37 -63.62 -16.58
C ALA A 181 -40.88 -65.11 -16.57
N PRO A 182 -40.33 -66.11 -15.79
CA PRO A 182 -40.46 -66.17 -14.29
C PRO A 182 -39.54 -67.10 -13.39
N VAL A 183 -39.44 -66.82 -12.07
CA VAL A 183 -39.27 -67.70 -10.84
C VAL A 183 -37.99 -68.62 -10.60
N PRO A 184 -37.82 -69.43 -9.49
CA PRO A 184 -37.45 -69.01 -8.09
C PRO A 184 -36.50 -69.92 -7.18
N VAL A 185 -36.17 -69.46 -5.95
CA VAL A 185 -35.73 -70.14 -4.64
C VAL A 185 -34.47 -71.07 -4.56
N PRO A 186 -33.94 -71.52 -3.37
CA PRO A 186 -34.16 -71.19 -1.91
C PRO A 186 -32.86 -70.92 -1.07
N ALA A 187 -32.95 -70.88 0.28
CA ALA A 187 -31.83 -70.76 1.27
C ALA A 187 -31.99 -71.70 2.51
N PRO A 188 -30.94 -71.92 3.35
CA PRO A 188 -31.10 -72.00 4.83
C PRO A 188 -29.87 -71.54 5.71
N THR A 189 -29.93 -71.73 7.05
CA THR A 189 -28.99 -71.28 8.14
C THR A 189 -28.90 -72.36 9.29
N PRO A 190 -28.52 -72.17 10.60
CA PRO A 190 -27.87 -71.08 11.42
C PRO A 190 -26.85 -71.51 12.57
N VAL A 191 -26.43 -70.57 13.47
CA VAL A 191 -25.99 -70.68 14.93
C VAL A 191 -24.70 -71.46 15.41
N PRO A 192 -24.18 -71.32 16.69
CA PRO A 192 -24.00 -70.16 17.63
C PRO A 192 -22.69 -70.13 18.55
N ALA A 193 -22.63 -69.14 19.48
CA ALA A 193 -21.92 -69.09 20.82
C ALA A 193 -20.41 -68.70 20.89
N ALA A 194 -19.81 -68.15 21.97
CA ALA A 194 -20.18 -67.84 23.39
C ALA A 194 -19.48 -66.55 23.98
N ALA A 195 -19.65 -66.24 25.28
CA ALA A 195 -19.08 -65.07 26.04
C ALA A 195 -18.16 -65.53 27.25
N PRO A 196 -17.56 -64.69 28.17
CA PRO A 196 -18.20 -63.65 29.04
C PRO A 196 -17.33 -62.38 29.38
N SER A 197 -17.51 -61.75 30.56
CA SER A 197 -17.02 -60.43 31.06
C SER A 197 -16.40 -60.56 32.51
N PRO A 198 -16.22 -59.57 33.46
CA PRO A 198 -16.43 -58.10 33.50
C PRO A 198 -15.44 -57.17 34.32
N ALA A 199 -15.59 -55.84 34.12
CA ALA A 199 -15.52 -54.62 34.99
C ALA A 199 -14.70 -54.43 36.31
N ALA A 200 -14.26 -53.17 36.57
CA ALA A 200 -14.03 -52.53 37.91
C ALA A 200 -14.04 -50.96 37.91
N LYS A 201 -14.17 -50.31 39.09
CA LYS A 201 -14.26 -48.83 39.40
C LYS A 201 -14.06 -48.63 40.96
N PRO A 202 -14.28 -47.47 41.64
CA PRO A 202 -13.80 -46.06 41.51
C PRO A 202 -13.28 -45.43 42.86
N SER A 203 -12.90 -44.13 42.91
CA SER A 203 -12.84 -43.19 44.10
C SER A 203 -12.46 -41.77 43.60
N ALA A 204 -12.92 -40.56 44.02
CA ALA A 204 -13.21 -39.88 45.30
C ALA A 204 -11.94 -39.40 46.07
N THR A 205 -11.81 -38.19 46.68
CA THR A 205 -12.76 -37.27 47.35
C THR A 205 -12.34 -35.75 47.39
N ALA A 206 -13.30 -34.86 47.73
CA ALA A 206 -13.27 -33.64 48.63
C ALA A 206 -12.11 -32.59 48.60
N SER A 207 -12.30 -31.25 48.47
CA SER A 207 -12.92 -30.21 49.36
C SER A 207 -11.98 -29.63 50.45
N ALA A 208 -12.00 -28.35 50.90
CA ALA A 208 -12.62 -27.09 50.44
C ALA A 208 -12.06 -25.82 51.18
N GLN A 209 -12.29 -24.61 50.60
CA GLN A 209 -12.46 -23.23 51.17
C GLN A 209 -11.72 -22.70 52.43
N THR A 210 -11.24 -21.44 52.38
CA THR A 210 -11.58 -20.35 53.37
C THR A 210 -11.14 -18.92 52.92
N LYS A 211 -11.56 -17.87 53.66
CA LYS A 211 -11.45 -16.39 53.48
C LYS A 211 -11.57 -15.74 54.92
N PRO A 212 -11.61 -14.40 55.22
CA PRO A 212 -11.38 -13.14 54.47
C PRO A 212 -10.64 -11.98 55.25
N ALA A 213 -10.73 -10.74 54.72
CA ALA A 213 -10.68 -9.41 55.41
C ALA A 213 -9.32 -8.81 55.88
N ALA A 214 -9.17 -7.50 56.18
CA ALA A 214 -9.73 -6.23 55.62
C ALA A 214 -9.06 -4.95 56.23
N SER A 215 -9.16 -3.79 55.56
CA SER A 215 -8.95 -2.41 56.11
C SER A 215 -7.48 -2.03 56.51
N THR A 216 -7.03 -0.81 56.87
CA THR A 216 -7.60 0.57 57.07
C THR A 216 -6.54 1.67 56.78
N ALA A 217 -6.89 2.97 56.78
CA ALA A 217 -5.97 4.13 56.86
C ALA A 217 -6.55 5.25 57.78
N PRO A 218 -5.75 6.17 58.38
CA PRO A 218 -6.07 7.61 58.27
C PRO A 218 -4.94 8.68 58.51
N ALA A 219 -5.18 9.88 57.96
CA ALA A 219 -4.99 11.24 58.55
C ALA A 219 -3.61 11.83 58.95
N ALA A 220 -3.63 13.16 59.20
CA ALA A 220 -2.54 14.06 59.61
C ALA A 220 -3.10 15.24 60.46
N PRO A 221 -2.26 16.08 61.11
CA PRO A 221 -2.68 17.39 61.67
C PRO A 221 -1.86 18.60 61.13
N ALA A 222 -2.23 19.82 61.55
CA ALA A 222 -1.72 21.10 61.03
C ALA A 222 -1.65 22.21 62.11
N SER A 223 -1.12 23.41 61.77
CA SER A 223 -1.22 24.63 62.60
C SER A 223 -1.09 25.95 61.78
N SER A 224 -1.48 27.07 62.40
CA SER A 224 -1.55 28.46 61.89
C SER A 224 -1.39 29.41 63.12
N PRO A 225 -1.60 30.76 63.12
CA PRO A 225 -1.93 31.74 62.06
C PRO A 225 -1.09 33.06 62.15
N VAL A 226 -1.55 34.17 61.51
CA VAL A 226 -1.59 35.60 61.98
C VAL A 226 -1.66 36.60 60.79
N ALA A 227 -2.27 37.77 61.02
CA ALA A 227 -2.52 38.90 60.08
C ALA A 227 -2.38 40.25 60.87
N PRO A 228 -2.43 41.49 60.29
CA PRO A 228 -2.96 41.89 58.97
C PRO A 228 -2.19 42.99 58.18
N ALA A 229 -2.89 43.54 57.17
CA ALA A 229 -2.66 44.66 56.22
C ALA A 229 -2.02 45.98 56.80
N PRO A 230 -1.43 46.92 55.98
CA PRO A 230 -2.02 47.41 54.71
C PRO A 230 -1.14 47.78 53.48
N VAL A 231 -1.70 47.43 52.30
CA VAL A 231 -1.81 48.21 51.03
C VAL A 231 -0.54 48.76 50.34
N LYS A 232 -0.21 48.16 49.19
CA LYS A 232 0.02 48.88 47.92
C LYS A 232 -0.32 48.01 46.69
N ALA A 233 -0.31 48.60 45.50
CA ALA A 233 -0.87 48.06 44.26
C ALA A 233 -0.28 46.69 43.82
N PRO A 234 -1.05 45.87 43.07
CA PRO A 234 -0.66 44.48 42.79
C PRO A 234 0.48 44.37 41.77
N ALA A 235 1.63 43.85 42.22
CA ALA A 235 2.58 43.18 41.35
C ALA A 235 2.07 41.78 41.01
N THR A 236 1.94 41.45 39.73
CA THR A 236 1.51 40.12 39.28
C THR A 236 2.50 39.05 39.71
N GLN A 237 2.02 37.96 40.32
CA GLN A 237 2.85 36.80 40.63
C GLN A 237 3.48 36.22 39.35
N PRO A 238 4.68 35.61 39.41
CA PRO A 238 5.23 34.85 38.30
C PRO A 238 4.25 33.76 37.85
N ALA A 239 4.02 33.66 36.54
CA ALA A 239 3.14 32.63 36.00
C ALA A 239 3.64 31.23 36.40
N PRO A 240 2.75 30.26 36.65
CA PRO A 240 3.15 28.87 36.87
C PRO A 240 3.99 28.38 35.68
N PRO A 241 5.00 27.50 35.92
CA PRO A 241 5.90 27.05 34.86
C PRO A 241 5.08 26.43 33.71
N PRO A 242 5.43 26.73 32.44
CA PRO A 242 4.55 26.49 31.31
C PRO A 242 4.13 25.03 31.24
N GLN A 243 2.84 24.78 31.47
CA GLN A 243 2.25 23.48 31.19
C GLN A 243 2.48 23.19 29.71
N LYS A 244 3.14 22.06 29.43
CA LYS A 244 3.41 21.63 28.06
C LYS A 244 2.08 21.55 27.32
N PRO A 245 1.95 22.11 26.11
CA PRO A 245 0.75 21.94 25.33
C PRO A 245 0.52 20.45 25.10
N ALA A 246 -0.63 19.94 25.56
CA ALA A 246 -1.16 18.69 25.06
C ALA A 246 -1.37 18.82 23.54
N PRO A 247 -1.32 17.72 22.75
CA PRO A 247 -1.64 17.78 21.33
C PRO A 247 -3.11 18.15 21.13
N VAL A 248 -3.39 19.45 20.98
CA VAL A 248 -4.75 19.97 20.79
C VAL A 248 -5.24 19.59 19.40
N VAL A 249 -6.09 18.56 19.35
CA VAL A 249 -7.01 18.34 18.22
C VAL A 249 -7.97 19.53 18.22
N LYS A 250 -7.68 20.56 17.43
CA LYS A 250 -8.53 21.75 17.32
C LYS A 250 -9.80 21.44 16.52
N GLU A 251 -10.83 20.97 17.22
CA GLU A 251 -12.21 21.12 16.74
C GLU A 251 -12.62 22.59 16.83
N ALA A 252 -12.25 23.37 15.82
CA ALA A 252 -12.62 24.77 15.71
C ALA A 252 -14.07 24.91 15.21
N ARG A 253 -15.03 24.90 16.14
CA ARG A 253 -16.36 25.49 15.89
C ARG A 253 -16.26 26.99 16.16
N VAL A 254 -16.40 27.80 15.11
CA VAL A 254 -16.53 29.26 15.20
C VAL A 254 -17.88 29.65 14.64
N GLU A 255 -18.57 30.55 15.33
CA GLU A 255 -19.87 31.05 14.93
C GLU A 255 -19.72 32.05 13.77
N GLY A 256 -20.36 31.76 12.62
CA GLY A 256 -20.47 32.68 11.48
C GLY A 256 -19.18 33.03 10.71
N GLY A 257 -18.55 32.10 9.97
CA GLY A 257 -17.45 32.53 9.08
C GLY A 257 -16.66 31.49 8.24
N LYS A 258 -17.31 30.76 7.31
CA LYS A 258 -16.71 29.81 6.34
C LYS A 258 -16.02 28.55 6.96
N PRO A 259 -16.11 27.36 6.33
CA PRO A 259 -15.68 26.11 6.95
C PRO A 259 -14.15 25.86 6.89
N GLN A 260 -13.56 25.44 8.02
CA GLN A 260 -12.18 24.94 8.14
C GLN A 260 -12.08 23.39 8.26
N GLN A 261 -13.16 22.65 7.99
CA GLN A 261 -13.22 21.20 8.15
C GLN A 261 -12.50 20.44 7.00
N ALA A 262 -11.31 19.90 7.27
CA ALA A 262 -10.70 18.83 6.45
C ALA A 262 -9.53 18.10 7.14
N ILE A 263 -8.60 18.84 7.75
CA ILE A 263 -7.25 18.33 8.07
C ILE A 263 -7.25 17.37 9.26
N GLY A 264 -7.88 17.73 10.38
CA GLY A 264 -7.95 16.85 11.56
C GLY A 264 -8.64 15.51 11.31
N THR A 265 -9.64 15.49 10.41
CA THR A 265 -10.45 14.31 10.10
C THR A 265 -9.73 13.22 9.28
N VAL A 266 -8.64 13.53 8.57
CA VAL A 266 -7.93 12.54 7.73
C VAL A 266 -6.80 11.80 8.46
N PHE A 267 -6.31 12.25 9.61
CA PHE A 267 -5.22 11.58 10.35
C PHE A 267 -5.71 10.58 11.41
N THR A 268 -6.90 9.99 11.23
CA THR A 268 -7.47 9.00 12.14
C THR A 268 -6.82 7.62 12.00
N GLU A 269 -6.80 6.84 13.08
CA GLU A 269 -6.29 5.45 13.09
C GLU A 269 -6.97 4.54 12.06
N ALA A 270 -8.26 4.79 11.79
CA ALA A 270 -9.06 4.09 10.79
C ALA A 270 -8.66 4.46 9.34
N ASN A 271 -8.17 5.67 9.11
CA ASN A 271 -7.73 6.12 7.79
C ASN A 271 -6.26 5.77 7.50
N LEU A 272 -5.53 5.13 8.42
CA LEU A 272 -4.20 4.61 8.14
C LEU A 272 -4.30 3.39 7.20
N LEU A 273 -3.63 3.44 6.06
CA LEU A 273 -3.46 2.37 5.09
C LEU A 273 -2.05 1.78 5.23
N LEU A 274 -1.96 0.45 5.26
CA LEU A 274 -0.71 -0.32 5.20
C LEU A 274 -0.90 -1.46 4.17
N THR A 275 0.20 -2.03 3.69
CA THR A 275 0.11 -3.29 2.93
C THR A 275 -0.23 -4.44 3.89
N PRO A 276 -0.91 -5.52 3.43
CA PRO A 276 -1.32 -6.63 4.30
C PRO A 276 -0.17 -7.26 5.12
N ALA A 277 1.05 -7.29 4.57
CA ALA A 277 2.23 -7.79 5.29
C ALA A 277 2.72 -6.86 6.42
N ASN A 278 2.46 -5.55 6.30
CA ASN A 278 2.86 -4.53 7.27
C ASN A 278 1.76 -4.19 8.30
N GLU A 279 0.54 -4.70 8.14
CA GLU A 279 -0.56 -4.54 9.12
C GLU A 279 -0.17 -4.98 10.55
N LYS A 280 0.74 -5.96 10.68
CA LYS A 280 1.30 -6.38 11.97
C LYS A 280 1.98 -5.24 12.75
N TYR A 281 2.43 -4.18 12.07
CA TYR A 281 3.04 -2.99 12.68
C TYR A 281 2.03 -1.89 13.03
N ARG A 282 0.75 -1.99 12.61
CA ARG A 282 -0.29 -0.94 12.83
C ARG A 282 -0.36 -0.45 14.27
N LYS A 283 -0.44 -1.37 15.24
CA LYS A 283 -0.54 -1.03 16.67
C LYS A 283 0.70 -0.29 17.19
N LEU A 284 1.89 -0.64 16.68
CA LEU A 284 3.17 -0.04 17.08
C LEU A 284 3.33 1.37 16.48
N LEU A 285 2.96 1.54 15.20
CA LEU A 285 2.92 2.85 14.53
C LEU A 285 1.96 3.80 15.25
N ILE A 286 0.74 3.35 15.56
CA ILE A 286 -0.26 4.16 16.26
C ILE A 286 0.22 4.53 17.68
N ALA A 287 0.71 3.56 18.46
CA ALA A 287 1.19 3.81 19.81
C ALA A 287 2.39 4.79 19.84
N SER A 288 3.39 4.57 18.99
CA SER A 288 4.57 5.44 18.87
C SER A 288 4.16 6.85 18.41
N ALA A 289 3.37 6.96 17.34
CA ALA A 289 2.92 8.26 16.83
C ALA A 289 2.12 9.04 17.89
N LYS A 290 1.20 8.39 18.60
CA LYS A 290 0.43 8.99 19.71
C LYS A 290 1.30 9.41 20.89
N GLN A 291 2.31 8.62 21.26
CA GLN A 291 3.26 8.94 22.32
C GLN A 291 4.13 10.16 21.97
N HIS A 292 4.49 10.32 20.71
CA HIS A 292 5.45 11.31 20.22
C HIS A 292 4.80 12.54 19.53
N GLY A 293 3.47 12.63 19.51
CA GLY A 293 2.75 13.76 18.92
C GLY A 293 2.77 13.80 17.39
N LEU A 294 2.97 12.65 16.73
CA LEU A 294 3.01 12.49 15.28
C LEU A 294 1.71 11.85 14.76
N THR A 295 1.49 11.90 13.45
CA THR A 295 0.44 11.08 12.80
C THR A 295 1.01 9.70 12.48
N PRO A 296 0.21 8.61 12.58
CA PRO A 296 0.70 7.28 12.23
C PRO A 296 1.05 7.19 10.74
N HIS A 297 0.43 8.01 9.90
CA HIS A 297 0.72 8.19 8.48
C HIS A 297 2.13 8.75 8.22
N ALA A 298 2.52 9.80 8.95
CA ALA A 298 3.87 10.37 8.88
C ALA A 298 4.93 9.34 9.31
N LEU A 299 4.68 8.63 10.41
CA LEU A 299 5.58 7.60 10.92
C LEU A 299 5.66 6.39 9.97
N ALA A 300 4.55 5.97 9.36
CA ALA A 300 4.54 4.91 8.35
C ALA A 300 5.34 5.29 7.09
N ALA A 301 5.26 6.56 6.65
CA ALA A 301 6.07 7.05 5.53
C ALA A 301 7.58 7.05 5.86
N LEU A 302 7.96 7.50 7.06
CA LEU A 302 9.34 7.48 7.54
C LEU A 302 9.89 6.04 7.65
N VAL A 303 9.15 5.14 8.31
CA VAL A 303 9.54 3.72 8.43
C VAL A 303 9.65 3.07 7.05
N ASN A 304 8.71 3.35 6.13
CA ASN A 304 8.79 2.81 4.77
C ASN A 304 9.98 3.37 3.97
N ALA A 305 10.39 4.62 4.16
CA ALA A 305 11.51 5.19 3.42
C ALA A 305 12.83 4.47 3.75
N GLU A 306 13.05 4.14 5.02
CA GLU A 306 14.25 3.45 5.51
C GLU A 306 14.19 1.92 5.43
N ALA A 307 13.00 1.31 5.52
CA ALA A 307 12.88 -0.14 5.54
C ALA A 307 13.41 -0.80 4.25
N SER A 308 14.27 -1.80 4.40
CA SER A 308 14.46 -2.80 3.35
C SER A 308 13.16 -3.63 3.22
N LYS A 309 12.73 -3.94 2.00
CA LYS A 309 11.51 -4.72 1.75
C LYS A 309 11.83 -6.15 1.37
N LEU A 310 11.00 -7.09 1.80
CA LEU A 310 10.92 -8.44 1.22
C LEU A 310 10.09 -8.42 -0.08
N ASP A 311 10.13 -9.51 -0.86
CA ASP A 311 9.45 -9.63 -2.16
C ASP A 311 7.93 -9.41 -2.12
N ASN A 312 7.31 -9.59 -0.95
CA ASN A 312 5.88 -9.34 -0.69
C ASN A 312 5.57 -7.89 -0.25
N GLY A 313 6.56 -6.98 -0.25
CA GLY A 313 6.43 -5.61 0.22
C GLY A 313 6.46 -5.43 1.75
N GLU A 314 6.78 -6.49 2.51
CA GLU A 314 6.96 -6.43 3.95
C GLU A 314 8.22 -5.65 4.33
N TRP A 315 8.14 -4.76 5.32
CA TRP A 315 9.30 -4.13 5.94
C TRP A 315 10.08 -5.16 6.76
N ASN A 316 11.30 -5.47 6.31
CA ASN A 316 12.11 -6.51 6.90
C ASN A 316 12.73 -6.04 8.23
N ALA A 317 12.11 -6.41 9.36
CA ALA A 317 12.64 -6.10 10.69
C ALA A 317 14.02 -6.70 10.97
N ASN A 318 14.39 -7.79 10.29
CA ASN A 318 15.69 -8.46 10.39
C ASN A 318 16.74 -7.89 9.42
N ALA A 319 16.43 -6.81 8.68
CA ALA A 319 17.34 -6.23 7.71
C ALA A 319 18.63 -5.70 8.35
N LYS A 320 19.75 -5.91 7.66
CA LYS A 320 21.08 -5.43 8.03
C LYS A 320 21.86 -5.08 6.76
N ALA A 321 22.49 -3.91 6.72
CA ALA A 321 23.31 -3.52 5.58
C ALA A 321 24.60 -4.36 5.49
N GLY A 322 25.04 -4.66 4.27
CA GLY A 322 26.32 -5.35 4.02
C GLY A 322 27.56 -4.46 4.16
N SER A 323 27.39 -3.14 4.02
CA SER A 323 28.48 -2.16 3.95
C SER A 323 28.54 -1.18 5.14
N SER A 324 27.63 -1.28 6.10
CA SER A 324 27.56 -0.36 7.24
C SER A 324 27.01 -1.05 8.50
N SER A 325 26.95 -0.33 9.62
CA SER A 325 26.36 -0.84 10.85
C SER A 325 24.82 -0.79 10.89
N ALA A 326 24.16 -0.34 9.81
CA ALA A 326 22.72 -0.19 9.71
C ALA A 326 21.95 -1.50 9.92
N ALA A 327 20.90 -1.46 10.76
CA ALA A 327 20.09 -2.63 11.07
C ALA A 327 18.67 -2.26 11.54
N GLY A 328 17.73 -3.21 11.43
CA GLY A 328 16.34 -3.07 11.88
C GLY A 328 15.38 -2.55 10.81
N LEU A 329 14.10 -2.38 11.18
CA LEU A 329 13.08 -1.78 10.30
C LEU A 329 13.50 -0.41 9.76
N THR A 330 14.27 0.34 10.54
CA THR A 330 14.59 1.76 10.30
C THR A 330 16.09 2.01 10.13
N GLN A 331 16.85 0.94 9.81
CA GLN A 331 18.25 0.95 9.37
C GLN A 331 19.24 1.78 10.21
N PHE A 332 18.96 1.98 11.50
CA PHE A 332 19.83 2.76 12.39
C PHE A 332 21.27 2.24 12.45
N LEU A 333 22.23 3.14 12.26
CA LEU A 333 23.66 2.92 12.55
C LEU A 333 23.90 2.69 14.05
N LYS A 334 25.00 2.02 14.39
CA LYS A 334 25.41 1.70 15.78
C LYS A 334 25.32 2.93 16.70
N THR A 335 26.05 3.98 16.33
CA THR A 335 26.27 5.16 17.17
C THR A 335 24.99 5.99 17.31
N THR A 336 24.24 6.16 16.22
CA THR A 336 22.93 6.85 16.21
C THR A 336 21.92 6.14 17.09
N TRP A 337 21.84 4.81 17.03
CA TRP A 337 20.96 4.02 17.89
C TRP A 337 21.26 4.21 19.38
N LEU A 338 22.53 4.13 19.75
CA LEU A 338 22.95 4.29 21.16
C LEU A 338 22.69 5.72 21.66
N GLN A 339 22.82 6.75 20.82
CA GLN A 339 22.41 8.11 21.17
C GLN A 339 20.89 8.21 21.38
N VAL A 340 20.07 7.68 20.47
CA VAL A 340 18.60 7.67 20.61
C VAL A 340 18.15 6.92 21.87
N ALA A 341 18.82 5.83 22.23
CA ALA A 341 18.59 5.09 23.48
C ALA A 341 18.89 5.90 24.76
N THR A 342 19.61 7.02 24.67
CA THR A 342 19.85 7.95 25.80
C THR A 342 18.86 9.13 25.87
N ASP A 343 18.00 9.32 24.86
CA ASP A 343 16.91 10.29 24.97
C ASP A 343 15.77 9.71 25.82
N LYS A 344 15.41 10.44 26.88
CA LYS A 344 14.31 10.12 27.82
C LYS A 344 12.95 9.84 27.17
N ARG A 345 12.74 10.26 25.92
CA ARG A 345 11.53 9.95 25.13
C ARG A 345 11.50 8.49 24.65
N SER A 346 12.66 7.87 24.42
CA SER A 346 12.70 6.53 23.83
C SER A 346 12.22 5.46 24.80
N ALA A 347 11.42 4.53 24.27
CA ALA A 347 11.03 3.29 24.91
C ALA A 347 12.26 2.46 25.33
N VAL A 348 13.40 2.56 24.64
CA VAL A 348 14.66 1.90 25.05
C VAL A 348 15.20 2.52 26.34
N ASN A 349 15.21 3.85 26.46
CA ASN A 349 15.63 4.56 27.67
C ASN A 349 14.73 4.21 28.87
N GLN A 350 13.42 4.23 28.65
CA GLN A 350 12.40 3.91 29.65
C GLN A 350 12.49 2.45 30.10
N MET A 351 12.73 1.52 29.17
CA MET A 351 12.96 0.10 29.47
C MET A 351 14.23 -0.09 30.31
N LEU A 352 15.37 0.48 29.89
CA LEU A 352 16.64 0.35 30.62
C LEU A 352 16.54 0.93 32.04
N LYS A 353 15.90 2.09 32.20
CA LYS A 353 15.61 2.67 33.53
C LYS A 353 14.76 1.73 34.40
N LYS A 354 13.68 1.17 33.86
CA LYS A 354 12.77 0.29 34.60
C LYS A 354 13.41 -1.07 34.93
N ALA A 355 14.20 -1.64 34.02
CA ALA A 355 14.80 -2.96 34.18
C ALA A 355 15.95 -2.99 35.21
N HIS A 356 16.66 -1.86 35.39
CA HIS A 356 17.85 -1.78 36.24
C HIS A 356 17.75 -0.76 37.39
N GLY A 357 16.61 -0.10 37.57
CA GLY A 357 16.40 0.88 38.65
C GLY A 357 17.19 2.18 38.49
N PHE A 358 17.56 2.57 37.26
CA PHE A 358 18.34 3.78 37.01
C PHE A 358 17.48 5.06 37.05
N GLU A 359 17.98 6.11 37.72
CA GLU A 359 17.39 7.44 37.71
C GLU A 359 17.53 8.10 36.33
N GLN A 360 18.67 7.87 35.67
CA GLN A 360 18.99 8.37 34.33
C GLN A 360 19.71 7.29 33.52
N VAL A 361 19.51 7.27 32.21
CA VAL A 361 20.31 6.48 31.27
C VAL A 361 20.90 7.47 30.27
N ASN A 362 22.22 7.64 30.35
CA ASN A 362 22.99 8.68 29.66
C ASN A 362 24.06 8.02 28.79
N GLY A 363 24.69 8.79 27.91
CA GLY A 363 25.82 8.34 27.10
C GLY A 363 27.06 9.21 27.27
N GLN A 364 28.19 8.71 26.77
CA GLN A 364 29.48 9.39 26.72
C GLN A 364 30.27 8.92 25.51
N TRP A 365 30.90 9.87 24.82
CA TRP A 365 31.88 9.59 23.77
C TRP A 365 33.22 9.17 24.40
N SER A 366 33.89 8.22 23.74
CA SER A 366 35.30 7.87 23.99
C SER A 366 35.96 7.75 22.62
N ASP A 367 36.79 8.74 22.27
CA ASP A 367 37.41 8.94 20.95
C ASP A 367 36.42 8.88 19.77
N LYS A 368 36.19 7.68 19.22
CA LYS A 368 35.33 7.43 18.05
C LYS A 368 34.16 6.50 18.34
N ASP A 369 34.00 6.01 19.57
CA ASP A 369 32.87 5.18 19.98
C ASP A 369 31.97 5.88 21.01
N TYR A 370 30.71 5.46 21.06
CA TYR A 370 29.70 6.00 21.96
C TYR A 370 29.22 4.91 22.91
N SER A 371 29.46 5.11 24.20
CA SER A 371 29.09 4.18 25.28
C SER A 371 27.92 4.72 26.09
N ILE A 372 27.14 3.82 26.68
CA ILE A 372 25.95 4.14 27.47
C ILE A 372 26.07 3.62 28.90
N TYR A 373 25.51 4.36 29.85
CA TYR A 373 25.55 4.04 31.27
C TYR A 373 24.27 4.46 31.99
N GLY A 374 23.85 3.64 32.95
CA GLY A 374 22.87 4.00 33.94
C GLY A 374 23.50 4.87 35.03
N LYS A 375 22.70 5.73 35.64
CA LYS A 375 23.11 6.54 36.79
C LYS A 375 22.05 6.48 37.88
N THR A 376 22.53 6.29 39.11
CA THR A 376 21.74 6.36 40.34
C THR A 376 22.59 7.09 41.38
N GLY A 377 22.12 8.24 41.88
CA GLY A 377 22.91 9.14 42.72
C GLY A 377 24.17 9.65 42.01
N LYS A 378 25.34 9.34 42.57
CA LYS A 378 26.65 9.65 41.95
C LYS A 378 27.22 8.49 41.12
N THR A 379 26.72 7.27 41.28
CA THR A 379 27.26 6.06 40.65
C THR A 379 26.91 6.01 39.17
N LYS A 380 27.91 5.70 38.32
CA LYS A 380 27.70 5.33 36.91
C LYS A 380 27.87 3.81 36.75
N THR A 381 26.87 3.15 36.18
CA THR A 381 26.90 1.71 35.87
C THR A 381 26.90 1.52 34.36
N PRO A 382 27.98 0.98 33.75
CA PRO A 382 28.00 0.72 32.31
C PRO A 382 26.85 -0.19 31.85
N ILE A 383 26.28 0.09 30.68
CA ILE A 383 25.25 -0.74 30.06
C ILE A 383 25.85 -1.42 28.83
N ASP A 384 25.65 -2.73 28.69
CA ASP A 384 26.11 -3.47 27.50
C ASP A 384 25.46 -2.92 26.22
N SER A 385 26.29 -2.27 25.43
CA SER A 385 25.89 -1.69 24.15
C SER A 385 25.56 -2.78 23.12
N ALA A 386 26.15 -3.98 23.20
CA ALA A 386 25.83 -5.07 22.27
C ALA A 386 24.38 -5.56 22.44
N SER A 387 23.90 -5.71 23.68
CA SER A 387 22.52 -6.06 23.97
C SER A 387 21.54 -4.95 23.57
N VAL A 388 21.87 -3.67 23.83
CA VAL A 388 21.03 -2.55 23.36
C VAL A 388 20.99 -2.46 21.83
N LEU A 389 22.07 -2.79 21.12
CA LEU A 389 22.13 -2.82 19.65
C LEU A 389 21.28 -3.93 19.00
N LYS A 390 20.93 -5.00 19.73
CA LYS A 390 20.00 -6.05 19.26
C LYS A 390 18.57 -5.54 19.18
N LEU A 391 18.18 -4.58 20.03
CA LEU A 391 16.84 -3.99 20.08
C LEU A 391 16.44 -3.24 18.78
N ARG A 392 17.36 -3.04 17.83
CA ARG A 392 17.04 -2.54 16.48
C ARG A 392 16.15 -3.49 15.68
N PHE A 393 16.31 -4.80 15.89
CA PHE A 393 15.52 -5.84 15.21
C PHE A 393 14.11 -5.99 15.81
N GLU A 394 13.92 -5.51 17.04
CA GLU A 394 12.62 -5.49 17.73
C GLU A 394 11.71 -4.38 17.18
N PRO A 395 10.58 -4.69 16.51
CA PRO A 395 9.78 -3.70 15.80
C PRO A 395 9.29 -2.52 16.64
N SER A 396 8.97 -2.75 17.92
CA SER A 396 8.48 -1.72 18.85
C SER A 396 9.53 -0.64 19.09
N TYR A 397 10.74 -1.03 19.48
CA TYR A 397 11.86 -0.11 19.70
C TYR A 397 12.34 0.50 18.37
N SER A 398 12.35 -0.25 17.27
CA SER A 398 12.75 0.23 15.94
C SER A 398 11.86 1.37 15.42
N ILE A 399 10.54 1.28 15.69
CA ILE A 399 9.53 2.29 15.30
C ILE A 399 9.49 3.48 16.30
N ASP A 400 9.67 3.23 17.61
CA ASP A 400 9.84 4.29 18.62
C ASP A 400 11.08 5.15 18.33
N ALA A 401 12.22 4.51 18.08
CA ALA A 401 13.48 5.19 17.82
C ALA A 401 13.43 6.10 16.59
N ALA A 402 12.69 5.72 15.54
CA ALA A 402 12.51 6.58 14.35
C ALA A 402 11.71 7.85 14.66
N ALA A 403 10.63 7.74 15.44
CA ALA A 403 9.88 8.90 15.92
C ALA A 403 10.74 9.81 16.82
N VAL A 404 11.48 9.21 17.77
CA VAL A 404 12.35 9.95 18.69
C VAL A 404 13.53 10.61 17.98
N TYR A 405 14.19 9.94 17.03
CA TYR A 405 15.28 10.52 16.24
C TYR A 405 14.78 11.67 15.37
N GLY A 406 13.60 11.53 14.76
CA GLY A 406 12.91 12.62 14.09
C GLY A 406 12.73 13.83 15.02
N LEU A 407 12.21 13.62 16.24
CA LEU A 407 12.04 14.69 17.22
C LEU A 407 13.35 15.30 17.74
N ILE A 408 14.41 14.51 17.98
CA ILE A 408 15.75 15.00 18.34
C ILE A 408 16.26 15.96 17.26
N ASN A 409 16.10 15.58 15.99
CA ASN A 409 16.45 16.43 14.87
C ASN A 409 15.58 17.70 14.82
N MET A 410 14.27 17.62 15.08
CA MET A 410 13.41 18.81 15.13
C MET A 410 13.83 19.78 16.26
N ASP A 411 14.23 19.26 17.43
CA ASP A 411 14.75 20.09 18.52
C ASP A 411 16.08 20.77 18.17
N ALA A 412 16.92 20.12 17.36
CA ALA A 412 18.14 20.73 16.83
C ALA A 412 17.83 21.80 15.77
N LEU A 413 16.86 21.58 14.87
CA LEU A 413 16.42 22.60 13.90
C LEU A 413 15.78 23.82 14.58
N ARG A 414 14.99 23.63 15.65
CA ARG A 414 14.47 24.74 16.48
C ARG A 414 15.60 25.58 17.09
N LYS A 415 16.66 24.93 17.63
CA LYS A 415 17.86 25.62 18.14
C LYS A 415 18.64 26.33 17.04
N ALA A 416 18.56 25.84 15.80
CA ALA A 416 19.09 26.49 14.62
C ALA A 416 18.15 27.58 14.05
N ASP A 417 17.23 28.13 14.84
CA ASP A 417 16.30 29.21 14.46
C ASP A 417 15.42 28.89 13.22
N LEU A 418 14.98 27.63 13.09
CA LEU A 418 13.94 27.25 12.15
C LEU A 418 12.61 27.02 12.88
N ASN A 419 11.55 27.68 12.40
CA ASN A 419 10.22 27.62 13.01
C ASN A 419 9.48 26.33 12.63
N VAL A 420 9.99 25.19 13.11
CA VAL A 420 9.42 23.85 12.87
C VAL A 420 7.94 23.77 13.27
N ASP A 421 7.55 24.50 14.32
CA ASP A 421 6.19 24.49 14.87
C ASP A 421 5.15 25.23 14.01
N ALA A 422 5.57 25.87 12.90
CA ALA A 422 4.67 26.38 11.86
C ALA A 422 4.29 25.35 10.79
N LEU A 423 4.86 24.13 10.82
CA LEU A 423 4.55 23.07 9.87
C LEU A 423 3.33 22.25 10.27
N ALA A 424 2.59 21.76 9.27
CA ALA A 424 1.53 20.79 9.47
C ALA A 424 2.12 19.38 9.70
N PRO A 425 1.42 18.46 10.40
CA PRO A 425 1.94 17.13 10.72
C PRO A 425 2.36 16.28 9.50
N GLU A 426 1.74 16.50 8.34
CA GLU A 426 2.09 15.89 7.06
C GLU A 426 3.40 16.42 6.45
N ASP A 427 3.71 17.70 6.67
CA ASP A 427 4.95 18.34 6.20
C ASP A 427 6.13 17.96 7.10
N LEU A 428 5.88 17.81 8.40
CA LEU A 428 6.86 17.44 9.42
C LEU A 428 7.58 16.13 9.08
N ALA A 429 6.89 15.17 8.45
CA ALA A 429 7.48 13.91 7.97
C ALA A 429 8.64 14.15 6.99
N LYS A 430 8.52 15.11 6.09
CA LYS A 430 9.53 15.43 5.08
C LYS A 430 10.73 16.14 5.72
N LEU A 431 10.48 17.05 6.68
CA LEU A 431 11.54 17.72 7.43
C LEU A 431 12.34 16.74 8.31
N MET A 432 11.65 15.79 8.96
CA MET A 432 12.31 14.69 9.69
C MET A 432 13.19 13.84 8.77
N TYR A 433 12.76 13.60 7.53
CA TYR A 433 13.54 12.85 6.55
C TYR A 433 14.76 13.64 6.02
N LEU A 434 14.62 14.95 5.76
CA LEU A 434 15.76 15.83 5.44
C LEU A 434 16.83 15.75 6.54
N ALA A 435 16.42 15.93 7.80
CA ALA A 435 17.35 15.93 8.93
C ALA A 435 17.87 14.53 9.31
N HIS A 436 17.21 13.46 8.88
CA HIS A 436 17.79 12.11 8.90
C HIS A 436 18.94 12.01 7.88
N HIS A 437 18.71 12.49 6.65
CA HIS A 437 19.63 12.36 5.52
C HIS A 437 20.89 13.25 5.64
N GLU A 438 20.72 14.53 5.97
CA GLU A 438 21.81 15.50 6.10
C GLU A 438 22.42 15.56 7.52
N GLY A 439 21.73 14.99 8.50
CA GLY A 439 21.85 15.44 9.89
C GLY A 439 21.21 16.83 10.10
N ALA A 440 20.88 17.17 11.35
CA ALA A 440 20.18 18.43 11.63
C ALA A 440 20.98 19.70 11.27
N GLY A 441 22.32 19.66 11.32
CA GLY A 441 23.18 20.77 10.88
C GLY A 441 23.05 21.03 9.38
N GLY A 442 23.42 20.05 8.55
CA GLY A 442 23.33 20.17 7.10
C GLY A 442 21.91 20.44 6.60
N ALA A 443 20.88 19.90 7.26
CA ALA A 443 19.48 20.23 6.98
C ALA A 443 19.16 21.72 7.23
N ALA A 444 19.70 22.32 8.30
CA ALA A 444 19.56 23.75 8.54
C ALA A 444 20.33 24.58 7.51
N ASP A 445 21.57 24.20 7.18
CA ASP A 445 22.40 24.88 6.18
C ASP A 445 21.74 24.87 4.78
N VAL A 446 21.16 23.73 4.39
CA VAL A 446 20.40 23.56 3.15
C VAL A 446 19.14 24.44 3.14
N ILE A 447 18.35 24.45 4.22
CA ILE A 447 17.13 25.26 4.31
C ILE A 447 17.48 26.76 4.26
N LYS A 448 18.48 27.20 5.03
CA LYS A 448 18.87 28.61 5.12
C LYS A 448 19.68 29.11 3.91
N GLY A 449 20.12 28.22 3.02
CA GLY A 449 21.02 28.58 1.92
C GLY A 449 22.44 28.94 2.38
N GLN A 450 22.87 28.39 3.51
CA GLN A 450 24.20 28.61 4.12
C GLN A 450 25.23 27.53 3.72
N LEU A 451 24.79 26.49 2.99
CA LEU A 451 25.67 25.47 2.41
C LEU A 451 26.72 26.10 1.48
N THR A 452 27.99 25.75 1.63
CA THR A 452 29.08 26.24 0.77
C THR A 452 29.16 25.49 -0.57
N GLU A 453 29.75 26.13 -1.59
CA GLU A 453 29.91 25.54 -2.93
C GLU A 453 30.77 24.29 -2.91
N ASP A 454 31.91 24.31 -2.20
CA ASP A 454 32.77 23.13 -2.04
C ASP A 454 32.02 21.98 -1.36
N ARG A 455 31.26 22.26 -0.30
CA ARG A 455 30.49 21.24 0.42
C ARG A 455 29.36 20.67 -0.43
N ALA A 456 28.69 21.49 -1.22
CA ALA A 456 27.69 21.02 -2.19
C ALA A 456 28.32 20.21 -3.34
N ALA A 457 29.56 20.54 -3.74
CA ALA A 457 30.35 19.82 -4.72
C ALA A 457 30.95 18.50 -4.20
N GLU A 458 31.14 18.34 -2.88
CA GLU A 458 31.38 17.04 -2.24
C GLU A 458 30.12 16.18 -2.22
N LEU A 459 28.98 16.75 -1.78
CA LEU A 459 27.76 16.01 -1.49
C LEU A 459 27.03 15.50 -2.75
N LEU A 460 26.85 16.33 -3.78
CA LEU A 460 26.05 15.95 -4.95
C LEU A 460 26.65 14.76 -5.75
N PRO A 461 27.98 14.68 -6.00
CA PRO A 461 28.59 13.51 -6.65
C PRO A 461 28.42 12.19 -5.91
N VAL A 462 28.38 12.21 -4.57
CA VAL A 462 28.17 11.00 -3.75
C VAL A 462 26.76 10.44 -3.93
N GLN A 463 25.78 11.31 -4.18
CA GLN A 463 24.37 10.95 -4.27
C GLN A 463 23.91 10.53 -5.68
N ILE A 464 24.40 11.20 -6.74
CA ILE A 464 23.97 10.94 -8.14
C ILE A 464 25.09 10.58 -9.11
N GLY A 465 26.32 10.43 -8.61
CA GLY A 465 27.52 10.22 -9.42
C GLY A 465 28.07 11.51 -10.02
N ALA A 466 29.41 11.63 -10.07
CA ALA A 466 30.10 12.87 -10.44
C ALA A 466 29.70 13.44 -11.82
N SER A 467 29.42 12.60 -12.81
CA SER A 467 28.99 13.04 -14.14
C SER A 467 27.59 13.67 -14.13
N SER A 468 26.64 13.07 -13.41
CA SER A 468 25.28 13.60 -13.24
C SER A 468 25.29 14.89 -12.42
N ALA A 469 26.13 14.95 -11.39
CA ALA A 469 26.34 16.12 -10.56
C ALA A 469 26.89 17.31 -11.37
N LYS A 470 27.91 17.08 -12.22
CA LYS A 470 28.46 18.10 -13.12
C LYS A 470 27.43 18.64 -14.12
N GLU A 471 26.63 17.75 -14.74
CA GLU A 471 25.58 18.18 -15.68
C GLU A 471 24.43 18.93 -14.97
N LEU A 472 24.05 18.54 -13.75
CA LEU A 472 23.04 19.29 -12.98
C LEU A 472 23.59 20.67 -12.56
N ALA A 473 24.81 20.73 -12.03
CA ALA A 473 25.48 21.99 -11.66
C ALA A 473 25.62 22.93 -12.86
N LYS A 474 25.97 22.41 -14.05
CA LYS A 474 26.00 23.18 -15.31
C LYS A 474 24.67 23.87 -15.62
N ARG A 475 23.52 23.25 -15.31
CA ARG A 475 22.18 23.87 -15.47
C ARG A 475 21.87 24.96 -14.44
N PHE A 476 22.75 25.16 -13.45
CA PHE A 476 22.77 26.29 -12.52
C PHE A 476 23.99 27.21 -12.74
N GLY A 477 24.56 27.22 -13.95
CA GLY A 477 25.74 28.03 -14.27
C GLY A 477 27.02 27.57 -13.57
N GLY A 478 27.10 26.28 -13.23
CA GLY A 478 28.18 25.66 -12.47
C GLY A 478 27.88 25.48 -10.97
N LYS A 479 26.83 26.11 -10.44
CA LYS A 479 26.61 26.27 -8.99
C LYS A 479 26.04 25.03 -8.30
N TYR A 480 26.87 24.32 -7.56
CA TYR A 480 26.50 23.19 -6.73
C TYR A 480 25.60 23.59 -5.56
N VAL A 481 25.76 24.78 -4.94
CA VAL A 481 24.84 25.29 -3.89
C VAL A 481 23.39 25.40 -4.33
N GLN A 482 23.13 25.48 -5.64
CA GLN A 482 21.77 25.49 -6.20
C GLN A 482 21.35 24.09 -6.67
N ALA A 483 22.29 23.34 -7.28
CA ALA A 483 22.05 21.98 -7.76
C ALA A 483 21.72 20.98 -6.65
N TYR A 484 22.41 21.06 -5.51
CA TYR A 484 22.25 20.08 -4.44
C TYR A 484 20.91 20.21 -3.69
N PRO A 485 20.48 21.38 -3.18
CA PRO A 485 19.16 21.53 -2.58
C PRO A 485 18.02 21.25 -3.57
N TYR A 486 18.17 21.60 -4.85
CA TYR A 486 17.19 21.27 -5.89
C TYR A 486 17.00 19.75 -6.04
N TRP A 487 18.10 19.00 -6.14
CA TRP A 487 18.05 17.54 -6.18
C TRP A 487 17.46 16.96 -4.88
N LEU A 488 17.96 17.39 -3.74
CA LEU A 488 17.64 16.85 -2.42
C LEU A 488 16.16 17.04 -2.08
N TYR A 489 15.59 18.21 -2.33
CA TYR A 489 14.16 18.46 -2.12
C TYR A 489 13.29 17.56 -3.00
N GLY A 490 13.62 17.42 -4.29
CA GLY A 490 12.92 16.49 -5.20
C GLY A 490 13.08 15.01 -4.80
N TYR A 491 14.24 14.63 -4.28
CA TYR A 491 14.49 13.29 -3.74
C TYR A 491 13.59 13.01 -2.53
N ILE A 492 13.55 13.91 -1.54
CA ILE A 492 12.70 13.78 -0.35
C ILE A 492 11.21 13.75 -0.73
N ASP A 493 10.77 14.61 -1.65
CA ASP A 493 9.40 14.63 -2.16
C ASP A 493 9.01 13.32 -2.87
N SER A 494 9.98 12.59 -3.44
CA SER A 494 9.77 11.25 -4.02
C SER A 494 9.75 10.11 -2.98
N LYS A 495 10.33 10.32 -1.80
CA LYS A 495 10.49 9.30 -0.74
C LYS A 495 9.38 9.35 0.30
N ILE A 496 8.95 10.55 0.67
CA ILE A 496 7.97 10.78 1.74
C ILE A 496 6.67 11.32 1.14
N ASN A 497 5.72 10.43 0.87
CA ASN A 497 4.35 10.80 0.59
C ASN A 497 3.39 10.26 1.68
N VAL A 498 2.93 11.14 2.55
CA VAL A 498 2.00 10.80 3.65
C VAL A 498 0.62 10.36 3.13
N THR A 499 0.18 10.81 1.94
CA THR A 499 -1.11 10.39 1.37
C THR A 499 -1.11 8.94 0.84
N SER A 500 0.06 8.36 0.55
CA SER A 500 0.19 6.94 0.21
C SER A 500 -0.19 6.00 1.38
N TYR A 501 -0.26 6.53 2.60
CA TYR A 501 -0.65 5.82 3.81
C TYR A 501 -2.09 6.16 4.24
N MET A 502 -2.90 6.76 3.36
CA MET A 502 -4.30 7.09 3.62
C MET A 502 -5.25 6.18 2.85
N VAL A 503 -6.30 5.69 3.51
CA VAL A 503 -7.41 5.00 2.83
C VAL A 503 -8.21 5.99 1.96
N ASN A 504 -8.37 7.22 2.46
CA ASN A 504 -8.88 8.37 1.72
C ASN A 504 -8.16 9.66 2.17
N PRO A 505 -7.36 10.33 1.31
CA PRO A 505 -6.72 11.59 1.65
C PRO A 505 -7.65 12.81 1.56
N GLY A 506 -8.88 12.66 1.04
CA GLY A 506 -9.83 13.75 0.87
C GLY A 506 -9.25 14.89 0.02
N SER A 507 -9.26 16.10 0.57
CA SER A 507 -8.67 17.30 -0.05
C SER A 507 -7.22 17.58 0.35
N LEU A 508 -6.57 16.69 1.12
CA LEU A 508 -5.23 16.91 1.66
C LEU A 508 -4.17 16.97 0.55
N LYS A 509 -3.31 18.00 0.61
CA LYS A 509 -2.17 18.19 -0.29
C LYS A 509 -0.95 18.63 0.53
N PRO A 510 -0.11 17.67 0.99
CA PRO A 510 1.14 18.01 1.68
C PRO A 510 2.03 18.89 0.80
N ARG A 511 2.78 19.81 1.40
CA ARG A 511 3.66 20.76 0.69
C ARG A 511 4.84 20.04 0.02
N SER A 512 5.43 20.65 -1.02
CA SER A 512 6.75 20.21 -1.50
C SER A 512 7.84 20.61 -0.50
N MET A 513 8.99 19.93 -0.48
CA MET A 513 10.10 20.33 0.39
C MET A 513 10.57 21.77 0.11
N ALA A 514 10.44 22.23 -1.13
CA ALA A 514 10.75 23.61 -1.50
C ALA A 514 9.75 24.64 -0.93
N ASP A 515 8.49 24.24 -0.71
CA ASP A 515 7.47 25.08 -0.07
C ASP A 515 7.55 24.99 1.46
N ILE A 516 7.94 23.83 2.01
CA ILE A 516 8.29 23.66 3.44
C ILE A 516 9.46 24.55 3.81
N ALA A 517 10.54 24.55 3.02
CA ALA A 517 11.66 25.47 3.20
C ALA A 517 11.19 26.93 3.21
N SER A 518 10.29 27.32 2.29
CA SER A 518 9.72 28.68 2.23
C SER A 518 8.94 29.05 3.52
N VAL A 519 8.17 28.12 4.10
CA VAL A 519 7.46 28.34 5.39
C VAL A 519 8.45 28.50 6.55
N LEU A 520 9.59 27.81 6.50
CA LEU A 520 10.67 27.92 7.49
C LEU A 520 11.57 29.18 7.29
N LYS A 521 11.17 30.14 6.46
CA LYS A 521 11.96 31.31 6.00
C LYS A 521 13.23 30.96 5.21
N GLY A 522 13.34 29.71 4.76
CA GLY A 522 14.46 29.19 3.98
C GLY A 522 14.39 29.55 2.49
N ALA A 523 15.51 29.35 1.80
CA ALA A 523 15.63 29.60 0.37
C ALA A 523 14.97 28.48 -0.44
N LYS A 524 14.08 28.86 -1.36
CA LYS A 524 13.59 27.97 -2.41
C LYS A 524 14.65 27.89 -3.53
N PRO A 525 15.26 26.73 -3.83
CA PRO A 525 16.25 26.64 -4.89
C PRO A 525 15.60 27.02 -6.24
N PRO A 526 16.33 27.75 -7.11
CA PRO A 526 15.80 28.16 -8.40
C PRO A 526 15.47 26.93 -9.27
N LYS A 527 14.67 27.13 -10.31
CA LYS A 527 14.50 26.10 -11.35
C LYS A 527 15.79 26.04 -12.18
N PRO A 528 16.32 24.85 -12.48
CA PRO A 528 17.48 24.71 -13.37
C PRO A 528 17.13 25.23 -14.77
N ALA A 529 18.12 25.80 -15.46
CA ALA A 529 17.98 26.16 -16.87
C ALA A 529 17.48 24.96 -17.70
N PRO A 530 16.69 25.18 -18.78
CA PRO A 530 16.41 24.11 -19.73
C PRO A 530 17.74 23.53 -20.23
N LYS A 531 17.78 22.20 -20.42
CA LYS A 531 19.01 21.53 -20.88
C LYS A 531 19.35 22.07 -22.28
N PRO A 532 20.56 22.63 -22.52
CA PRO A 532 20.90 23.18 -23.83
C PRO A 532 20.81 22.12 -24.92
N ALA A 533 20.22 22.48 -26.06
CA ALA A 533 20.31 21.68 -27.27
C ALA A 533 21.78 21.65 -27.73
N ALA A 534 22.27 20.48 -28.17
CA ALA A 534 23.65 20.34 -28.59
C ALA A 534 23.89 21.02 -29.95
N ALA A 535 24.86 21.93 -30.01
CA ALA A 535 25.30 22.53 -31.27
C ALA A 535 26.03 21.49 -32.15
N PRO A 536 25.85 21.52 -33.48
CA PRO A 536 26.51 20.58 -34.38
C PRO A 536 28.01 20.88 -34.50
N ALA A 537 28.85 19.84 -34.42
CA ALA A 537 30.30 19.97 -34.57
C ALA A 537 30.74 19.96 -36.03
N ALA A 538 31.74 20.77 -36.37
CA ALA A 538 32.33 20.87 -37.70
C ALA A 538 33.22 19.65 -38.06
N LYS A 539 33.49 19.46 -39.35
CA LYS A 539 34.05 18.24 -39.94
C LYS A 539 35.49 18.43 -40.46
N PRO A 540 36.51 17.76 -39.89
CA PRO A 540 37.87 17.74 -40.44
C PRO A 540 38.01 16.88 -41.72
N ALA A 541 39.11 17.09 -42.45
CA ALA A 541 39.42 16.45 -43.72
C ALA A 541 40.13 15.08 -43.59
N ALA A 542 40.33 14.38 -44.72
CA ALA A 542 40.82 13.01 -44.78
C ALA A 542 42.34 12.89 -45.00
N SER A 543 42.90 11.74 -44.61
CA SER A 543 44.22 11.23 -45.03
C SER A 543 44.17 9.68 -45.14
N THR A 544 45.19 9.06 -45.72
CA THR A 544 45.05 7.80 -46.49
C THR A 544 45.77 6.56 -45.93
N ALA A 545 45.12 5.40 -46.13
CA ALA A 545 45.64 4.02 -45.99
C ALA A 545 46.03 3.55 -44.56
N ALA A 546 45.98 2.25 -44.21
CA ALA A 546 45.66 1.03 -44.98
C ALA A 546 44.63 0.13 -44.25
N LYS A 547 44.27 -1.03 -44.84
CA LYS A 547 43.20 -1.95 -44.36
C LYS A 547 43.62 -3.42 -44.56
N PRO A 548 43.55 -4.27 -43.52
CA PRO A 548 42.49 -5.31 -43.43
C PRO A 548 41.68 -5.16 -42.14
N THR A 549 40.42 -4.73 -42.19
CA THR A 549 39.18 -5.55 -42.14
C THR A 549 38.84 -6.06 -40.72
N PRO A 550 37.60 -5.86 -40.19
CA PRO A 550 37.49 -5.45 -38.78
C PRO A 550 36.81 -6.45 -37.83
N SER A 551 37.21 -6.39 -36.56
CA SER A 551 36.38 -6.80 -35.42
C SER A 551 36.47 -5.74 -34.31
N THR A 552 35.56 -4.76 -34.36
CA THR A 552 35.42 -3.70 -33.34
C THR A 552 33.94 -3.47 -33.06
N ALA A 553 33.49 -3.84 -31.87
CA ALA A 553 32.15 -3.50 -31.41
C ALA A 553 32.08 -1.97 -31.20
N ALA A 554 31.15 -1.30 -31.88
CA ALA A 554 30.97 0.14 -31.74
C ALA A 554 30.44 0.49 -30.34
N PRO A 555 30.96 1.54 -29.67
CA PRO A 555 30.36 2.03 -28.44
C PRO A 555 28.92 2.56 -28.72
N PRO A 556 27.95 2.31 -27.83
CA PRO A 556 26.56 2.69 -28.07
C PRO A 556 26.37 4.23 -28.08
N PRO A 557 25.41 4.75 -28.86
CA PRO A 557 25.23 6.19 -29.06
C PRO A 557 24.82 6.94 -27.77
N SER A 558 25.25 8.20 -27.67
CA SER A 558 24.92 9.09 -26.56
C SER A 558 23.47 9.59 -26.63
N ALA A 559 22.76 9.49 -25.52
CA ALA A 559 21.32 9.76 -25.44
C ALA A 559 20.99 11.27 -25.39
N THR A 560 20.07 11.70 -26.27
CA THR A 560 19.40 13.01 -26.21
C THR A 560 17.92 12.77 -25.87
N PRO A 561 17.46 13.04 -24.63
CA PRO A 561 16.06 12.85 -24.24
C PRO A 561 15.13 13.84 -24.93
N GLY A 562 13.86 13.47 -25.11
CA GLY A 562 12.83 14.32 -25.70
C GLY A 562 12.75 14.24 -27.23
N SER A 563 13.28 13.18 -27.84
CA SER A 563 13.27 13.03 -29.31
C SER A 563 11.88 12.74 -29.89
N GLY A 564 10.91 12.32 -29.07
CA GLY A 564 9.60 11.84 -29.52
C GLY A 564 9.66 10.58 -30.38
N LYS A 565 10.82 9.92 -30.43
CA LYS A 565 11.14 8.84 -31.37
C LYS A 565 10.81 7.48 -30.77
N LEU A 566 9.94 6.73 -31.45
CA LEU A 566 9.70 5.32 -31.18
C LEU A 566 10.64 4.46 -32.03
N VAL A 567 11.19 3.40 -31.44
CA VAL A 567 12.04 2.40 -32.08
C VAL A 567 11.49 1.01 -31.73
N ASN A 568 11.51 0.06 -32.67
CA ASN A 568 11.08 -1.30 -32.38
C ASN A 568 12.04 -2.01 -31.39
N PRO A 569 11.55 -2.86 -30.48
CA PRO A 569 12.39 -3.55 -29.50
C PRO A 569 13.33 -4.59 -30.13
N LEU A 570 13.04 -5.01 -31.37
CA LEU A 570 13.90 -5.80 -32.25
C LEU A 570 14.03 -5.08 -33.60
N LYS A 571 15.07 -5.38 -34.39
CA LYS A 571 15.23 -4.82 -35.75
C LYS A 571 14.03 -5.11 -36.65
N THR A 572 13.45 -6.31 -36.52
CA THR A 572 12.23 -6.75 -37.19
C THR A 572 11.29 -7.31 -36.14
N CYS A 573 10.05 -6.83 -36.08
CA CYS A 573 9.04 -7.31 -35.14
C CYS A 573 8.01 -8.17 -35.87
N VAL A 574 8.03 -9.48 -35.62
CA VAL A 574 7.00 -10.41 -36.10
C VAL A 574 6.45 -11.15 -34.88
N ILE A 575 5.13 -11.19 -34.73
CA ILE A 575 4.49 -11.90 -33.62
C ILE A 575 4.70 -13.40 -33.79
N ARG A 576 5.12 -14.09 -32.73
CA ARG A 576 5.45 -15.52 -32.74
C ARG A 576 4.22 -16.38 -33.08
N SER A 577 4.32 -17.22 -34.11
CA SER A 577 3.40 -18.34 -34.36
C SER A 577 3.97 -19.70 -33.94
N ALA A 578 5.29 -19.91 -34.04
CA ALA A 578 5.92 -21.20 -33.83
C ALA A 578 5.70 -21.77 -32.40
N GLY A 579 5.22 -23.01 -32.34
CA GLY A 579 4.87 -23.69 -31.09
C GLY A 579 3.59 -23.18 -30.41
N LEU A 580 2.73 -22.46 -31.12
CA LEU A 580 1.44 -21.95 -30.64
C LEU A 580 0.31 -22.34 -31.62
N ALA A 581 -0.92 -22.41 -31.12
CA ALA A 581 -2.11 -22.75 -31.94
C ALA A 581 -2.52 -21.64 -32.92
N SER A 582 -1.99 -20.42 -32.74
CA SER A 582 -2.16 -19.26 -33.62
C SER A 582 -1.22 -18.15 -33.13
N ALA A 583 -0.78 -17.26 -34.04
CA ALA A 583 -0.08 -16.03 -33.67
C ALA A 583 -0.86 -15.18 -32.65
N LYS A 584 -2.20 -15.28 -32.60
CA LYS A 584 -3.02 -14.62 -31.58
C LYS A 584 -2.69 -15.07 -30.15
N SER A 585 -2.20 -16.31 -29.95
CA SER A 585 -1.74 -16.77 -28.61
C SER A 585 -0.44 -16.10 -28.13
N ALA A 586 0.21 -15.31 -28.97
CA ALA A 586 1.39 -14.50 -28.66
C ALA A 586 1.08 -13.00 -28.50
N THR A 587 -0.16 -12.52 -28.70
CA THR A 587 -0.53 -11.12 -28.43
C THR A 587 -0.87 -10.90 -26.95
N PHE A 588 -1.16 -9.67 -26.54
CA PHE A 588 -1.64 -9.36 -25.18
C PHE A 588 -3.07 -9.87 -24.95
N GLY A 589 -3.45 -10.08 -23.69
CA GLY A 589 -4.84 -10.28 -23.27
C GLY A 589 -5.22 -11.73 -22.96
N MET A 590 -6.52 -12.02 -22.87
CA MET A 590 -7.05 -13.37 -22.66
C MET A 590 -7.04 -14.16 -23.97
N VAL A 591 -5.85 -14.59 -24.41
CA VAL A 591 -5.64 -15.17 -25.75
C VAL A 591 -5.03 -16.58 -25.74
N ARG A 592 -4.69 -17.13 -24.58
CA ARG A 592 -4.16 -18.50 -24.44
C ARG A 592 -5.25 -19.44 -23.92
N ASN A 593 -5.16 -20.72 -24.30
CA ASN A 593 -6.09 -21.79 -23.87
C ASN A 593 -7.58 -21.43 -24.08
N GLY A 594 -7.98 -21.16 -25.33
CA GLY A 594 -9.37 -20.77 -25.66
C GLY A 594 -9.85 -19.46 -25.05
N GLY A 595 -8.94 -18.60 -24.57
CA GLY A 595 -9.27 -17.36 -23.85
C GLY A 595 -9.42 -17.52 -22.34
N THR A 596 -9.13 -18.70 -21.78
CA THR A 596 -9.14 -18.93 -20.32
C THR A 596 -7.84 -18.53 -19.62
N ARG A 597 -6.73 -18.36 -20.37
CA ARG A 597 -5.42 -17.96 -19.82
C ARG A 597 -4.95 -16.63 -20.41
N ALA A 598 -4.52 -15.73 -19.52
CA ALA A 598 -3.89 -14.48 -19.89
C ALA A 598 -2.53 -14.69 -20.56
N HIS A 599 -2.20 -13.82 -21.51
CA HIS A 599 -0.84 -13.50 -21.90
C HIS A 599 -0.52 -12.06 -21.51
N GLN A 600 0.64 -11.86 -20.88
CA GLN A 600 0.94 -10.66 -20.11
C GLN A 600 1.65 -9.56 -20.94
N GLY A 601 2.04 -9.88 -22.17
CA GLY A 601 2.70 -8.98 -23.10
C GLY A 601 2.52 -9.48 -24.53
N ILE A 602 3.53 -9.29 -25.37
CA ILE A 602 3.63 -9.91 -26.69
C ILE A 602 4.91 -10.74 -26.81
N ASP A 603 4.83 -11.84 -27.58
CA ASP A 603 6.02 -12.64 -27.94
C ASP A 603 6.42 -12.31 -29.38
N LEU A 604 7.57 -11.64 -29.54
CA LEU A 604 8.13 -11.27 -30.83
C LEU A 604 9.20 -12.28 -31.23
N GLN A 605 9.03 -13.00 -32.33
CA GLN A 605 9.93 -14.11 -32.68
C GLN A 605 11.36 -13.64 -32.96
N ALA A 606 12.33 -14.39 -32.44
CA ALA A 606 13.75 -14.11 -32.56
C ALA A 606 14.58 -15.36 -32.22
N ASP A 607 15.70 -15.56 -32.91
CA ASP A 607 16.70 -16.54 -32.48
C ASP A 607 17.48 -15.99 -31.27
N VAL A 608 18.05 -16.88 -30.44
CA VAL A 608 18.92 -16.50 -29.32
C VAL A 608 20.10 -15.66 -29.82
N GLY A 609 20.40 -14.56 -29.13
CA GLY A 609 21.48 -13.64 -29.48
C GLY A 609 21.05 -12.43 -30.33
N THR A 610 19.78 -12.36 -30.77
CA THR A 610 19.25 -11.19 -31.49
C THR A 610 19.29 -9.94 -30.60
N PRO A 611 19.87 -8.80 -31.05
CA PRO A 611 19.92 -7.58 -30.25
C PRO A 611 18.54 -7.02 -29.88
N VAL A 612 18.41 -6.57 -28.63
CA VAL A 612 17.20 -5.99 -28.05
C VAL A 612 17.44 -4.51 -27.75
N TYR A 613 16.49 -3.65 -28.11
CA TYR A 613 16.64 -2.19 -28.05
C TYR A 613 15.60 -1.51 -27.14
N ALA A 614 16.00 -0.42 -26.50
CA ALA A 614 15.09 0.48 -25.79
C ALA A 614 14.13 1.16 -26.79
N ILE A 615 12.83 1.02 -26.61
CA ILE A 615 11.85 1.51 -27.61
C ILE A 615 11.64 3.03 -27.62
N ALA A 616 12.01 3.72 -26.54
CA ALA A 616 11.88 5.16 -26.37
C ALA A 616 13.00 5.70 -25.46
N ASP A 617 13.15 7.02 -25.38
CA ASP A 617 14.01 7.67 -24.39
C ASP A 617 13.47 7.37 -22.98
N GLY A 618 14.35 7.12 -22.01
CA GLY A 618 13.89 6.75 -20.66
C GLY A 618 14.98 6.34 -19.67
N LYS A 619 14.56 5.72 -18.57
CA LYS A 619 15.41 5.25 -17.46
C LYS A 619 15.19 3.74 -17.24
N VAL A 620 16.20 2.91 -17.45
CA VAL A 620 16.17 1.52 -16.96
C VAL A 620 16.20 1.57 -15.43
N ILE A 621 15.20 0.98 -14.78
CA ILE A 621 15.00 1.05 -13.32
C ILE A 621 15.09 -0.30 -12.61
N ALA A 622 15.15 -1.41 -13.36
CA ALA A 622 15.47 -2.72 -12.82
C ALA A 622 16.13 -3.60 -13.89
N ILE A 623 17.05 -4.46 -13.44
CA ILE A 623 17.69 -5.51 -14.25
C ILE A 623 17.68 -6.80 -13.43
N SER A 624 17.22 -7.89 -14.05
CA SER A 624 17.46 -9.26 -13.61
C SER A 624 18.53 -9.88 -14.52
N LYS A 625 19.57 -10.49 -13.92
CA LYS A 625 20.54 -11.34 -14.63
C LYS A 625 20.30 -12.82 -14.35
N ALA A 626 19.03 -13.21 -14.15
CA ALA A 626 18.62 -14.57 -13.83
C ALA A 626 18.55 -15.48 -15.08
N PHE A 627 19.71 -15.80 -15.66
CA PHE A 627 19.79 -16.59 -16.91
C PHE A 627 19.33 -18.06 -16.79
N SER A 628 18.97 -18.53 -15.59
CA SER A 628 18.52 -19.92 -15.36
C SER A 628 17.10 -20.20 -15.88
N ALA A 629 16.94 -21.36 -16.52
CA ALA A 629 15.68 -21.98 -16.91
C ALA A 629 14.67 -22.17 -15.75
N THR A 630 15.14 -22.27 -14.50
CA THR A 630 14.28 -22.50 -13.33
C THR A 630 13.52 -21.26 -12.83
N THR A 631 13.69 -20.11 -13.50
CA THR A 631 13.06 -18.84 -13.11
C THR A 631 11.89 -18.49 -14.04
N ASN A 632 11.00 -17.57 -13.64
CA ASN A 632 9.81 -17.29 -14.46
C ASN A 632 10.13 -16.54 -15.76
N PHE A 633 10.52 -15.26 -15.66
CA PHE A 633 10.81 -14.41 -16.83
C PHE A 633 12.30 -14.40 -17.26
N GLY A 634 13.15 -15.19 -16.60
CA GLY A 634 14.58 -15.21 -16.89
C GLY A 634 15.29 -13.89 -16.58
N ALA A 635 16.39 -13.65 -17.29
CA ALA A 635 17.04 -12.36 -17.32
C ALA A 635 16.18 -11.34 -18.07
N SER A 636 16.08 -10.14 -17.51
CA SER A 636 15.09 -9.16 -17.94
C SER A 636 15.49 -7.72 -17.59
N VAL A 637 14.90 -6.76 -18.30
CA VAL A 637 15.13 -5.32 -18.16
C VAL A 637 13.78 -4.62 -18.01
N LEU A 638 13.70 -3.62 -17.13
CA LEU A 638 12.52 -2.76 -16.96
C LEU A 638 12.89 -1.30 -17.25
N LEU A 639 12.33 -0.75 -18.33
CA LEU A 639 12.48 0.62 -18.78
C LEU A 639 11.29 1.46 -18.32
N GLN A 640 11.54 2.56 -17.61
CA GLN A 640 10.59 3.63 -17.31
C GLN A 640 10.69 4.72 -18.38
N VAL A 641 9.55 5.20 -18.88
CA VAL A 641 9.45 6.23 -19.92
C VAL A 641 8.44 7.28 -19.46
N ASP A 642 8.75 8.57 -19.64
CA ASP A 642 7.73 9.62 -19.47
C ASP A 642 6.80 9.61 -20.68
N VAL A 643 5.49 9.71 -20.43
CA VAL A 643 4.46 9.70 -21.47
C VAL A 643 4.63 10.85 -22.46
N ASN A 644 5.33 11.92 -22.07
CA ASN A 644 5.71 13.03 -22.96
C ASN A 644 6.90 12.73 -23.89
N ASP A 645 7.73 11.72 -23.59
CA ASP A 645 8.82 11.27 -24.47
C ASP A 645 8.32 10.32 -25.58
N LEU A 646 7.11 9.75 -25.43
CA LEU A 646 6.43 8.99 -26.50
C LEU A 646 5.97 9.90 -27.65
N PRO A 647 5.86 9.38 -28.90
CA PRO A 647 5.24 10.11 -30.00
C PRO A 647 3.77 10.49 -29.71
N PRO A 648 3.21 11.51 -30.39
CA PRO A 648 1.86 12.02 -30.10
C PRO A 648 0.76 10.95 -30.10
N THR A 649 0.76 10.01 -31.05
CA THR A 649 -0.25 8.95 -31.15
C THR A 649 -0.21 8.00 -29.95
N GLN A 650 0.98 7.50 -29.60
CA GLN A 650 1.20 6.64 -28.43
C GLN A 650 0.88 7.35 -27.11
N ARG A 651 1.24 8.65 -27.02
CA ARG A 651 0.93 9.52 -25.89
C ARG A 651 -0.58 9.69 -25.71
N GLN A 652 -1.30 10.00 -26.79
CA GLN A 652 -2.76 10.13 -26.78
C GLN A 652 -3.45 8.81 -26.44
N HIS A 653 -3.02 7.70 -27.02
CA HIS A 653 -3.53 6.36 -26.71
C HIS A 653 -3.36 6.01 -25.23
N TYR A 654 -2.17 6.22 -24.65
CA TYR A 654 -1.94 5.98 -23.23
C TYR A 654 -2.74 6.94 -22.34
N ALA A 655 -2.78 8.23 -22.69
CA ALA A 655 -3.50 9.24 -21.92
C ALA A 655 -5.03 9.03 -21.94
N ALA A 656 -5.60 8.46 -23.00
CA ALA A 656 -7.02 8.10 -23.05
C ALA A 656 -7.36 6.97 -22.05
N LEU A 657 -6.47 5.98 -21.91
CA LEU A 657 -6.64 4.88 -20.95
C LEU A 657 -6.27 5.28 -19.51
N TYR A 658 -5.27 6.15 -19.35
CA TYR A 658 -4.64 6.46 -18.06
C TYR A 658 -4.37 7.96 -17.87
N PRO A 659 -5.38 8.86 -17.93
CA PRO A 659 -5.21 10.32 -17.97
C PRO A 659 -4.57 10.95 -16.73
N LYS A 660 -4.35 10.18 -15.67
CA LYS A 660 -3.70 10.60 -14.41
C LYS A 660 -2.29 10.02 -14.23
N LYS A 661 -1.66 9.47 -15.28
CA LYS A 661 -0.34 8.84 -15.24
C LYS A 661 0.60 9.47 -16.26
N SER A 662 1.69 10.07 -15.77
CA SER A 662 2.79 10.59 -16.59
C SER A 662 3.86 9.56 -16.96
N LEU A 663 3.77 8.34 -16.43
CA LEU A 663 4.78 7.29 -16.60
C LEU A 663 4.16 6.02 -17.15
N ILE A 664 4.86 5.41 -18.11
CA ILE A 664 4.64 4.07 -18.66
C ILE A 664 5.94 3.27 -18.48
N TYR A 665 5.85 1.94 -18.42
CA TYR A 665 7.00 1.06 -18.27
C TYR A 665 6.97 -0.07 -19.28
N PHE A 666 8.13 -0.40 -19.84
CA PHE A 666 8.32 -1.48 -20.81
C PHE A 666 9.27 -2.54 -20.26
N PHE A 667 8.84 -3.80 -20.33
CA PHE A 667 9.56 -4.94 -19.75
C PHE A 667 10.02 -5.89 -20.86
N TYR A 668 11.29 -6.27 -20.83
CA TYR A 668 11.96 -7.11 -21.81
C TYR A 668 12.45 -8.36 -21.08
N ALA A 669 12.11 -9.57 -21.55
CA ALA A 669 12.35 -10.82 -20.82
C ALA A 669 12.95 -11.96 -21.66
N HIS A 670 13.30 -13.05 -20.99
CA HIS A 670 13.97 -14.25 -21.53
C HIS A 670 15.36 -13.99 -22.14
N LEU A 671 16.04 -12.91 -21.73
CA LEU A 671 17.30 -12.47 -22.34
C LEU A 671 18.45 -13.48 -22.14
N SER A 672 19.36 -13.58 -23.11
CA SER A 672 20.62 -14.36 -22.99
C SER A 672 21.79 -13.50 -22.53
N ALA A 673 21.74 -12.19 -22.81
CA ALA A 673 22.71 -11.20 -22.37
C ALA A 673 21.98 -9.93 -21.94
N VAL A 674 22.53 -9.23 -20.94
CA VAL A 674 22.09 -7.88 -20.55
C VAL A 674 23.33 -6.99 -20.60
N ASP A 675 23.45 -6.25 -21.70
CA ASP A 675 24.63 -5.48 -22.12
C ASP A 675 24.67 -4.09 -21.47
N ILE A 676 23.72 -3.82 -20.56
CA ILE A 676 23.59 -2.58 -19.80
C ILE A 676 23.74 -2.84 -18.29
N THR A 677 24.22 -1.83 -17.57
CA THR A 677 24.38 -1.81 -16.11
C THR A 677 23.63 -0.64 -15.50
N LEU A 678 23.13 -0.84 -14.28
CA LEU A 678 22.56 0.22 -13.45
C LEU A 678 23.70 1.08 -12.88
N GLY A 679 23.46 2.39 -12.75
CA GLY A 679 24.29 3.29 -11.97
C GLY A 679 24.05 3.15 -10.47
N GLN A 680 24.78 3.94 -9.68
CA GLN A 680 24.72 3.90 -8.21
C GLN A 680 23.35 4.31 -7.64
N ASP A 681 22.53 5.06 -8.39
CA ASP A 681 21.15 5.40 -8.02
C ASP A 681 20.13 4.26 -8.26
N GLY A 682 20.62 3.07 -8.65
CA GLY A 682 19.80 1.90 -9.00
C GLY A 682 19.20 1.95 -10.41
N THR A 683 19.61 2.90 -11.25
CA THR A 683 18.98 3.12 -12.56
C THR A 683 19.98 3.50 -13.67
N ARG A 684 19.56 3.54 -14.93
CA ARG A 684 20.40 3.96 -16.06
C ARG A 684 19.59 4.64 -17.16
N ALA A 685 19.89 5.91 -17.46
CA ALA A 685 19.28 6.61 -18.59
C ALA A 685 19.73 6.02 -19.95
N VAL A 686 18.79 5.93 -20.89
CA VAL A 686 18.95 5.40 -22.25
C VAL A 686 18.16 6.24 -23.26
N ALA A 687 18.56 6.20 -24.54
CA ALA A 687 17.78 6.74 -25.66
C ALA A 687 17.06 5.64 -26.45
N ALA A 688 16.05 6.02 -27.22
CA ALA A 688 15.40 5.17 -28.20
C ALA A 688 16.42 4.55 -29.18
N GLY A 689 16.49 3.23 -29.25
CA GLY A 689 17.48 2.47 -30.01
C GLY A 689 18.77 2.12 -29.26
N THR A 690 18.89 2.42 -27.96
CA THR A 690 20.00 1.92 -27.14
C THR A 690 19.90 0.40 -26.99
N ALA A 691 20.98 -0.34 -27.27
CA ALA A 691 21.02 -1.78 -27.02
C ALA A 691 20.94 -2.08 -25.51
N LEU A 692 19.99 -2.92 -25.10
CA LEU A 692 19.77 -3.34 -23.71
C LEU A 692 20.37 -4.71 -23.41
N GLY A 693 20.59 -5.52 -24.45
CA GLY A 693 20.99 -6.92 -24.33
C GLY A 693 20.60 -7.72 -25.57
N LYS A 694 20.43 -9.02 -25.40
CA LYS A 694 20.11 -9.96 -26.47
C LYS A 694 19.01 -10.93 -26.05
N THR A 695 18.15 -11.31 -27.00
CA THR A 695 17.14 -12.36 -26.83
C THR A 695 17.78 -13.68 -26.40
N GLY A 696 17.03 -14.51 -25.72
CA GLY A 696 17.50 -15.79 -25.20
C GLY A 696 16.36 -16.76 -24.99
N ASP A 697 16.64 -17.79 -24.22
CA ASP A 697 15.67 -18.77 -23.73
C ASP A 697 15.68 -18.84 -22.18
N SER A 698 16.07 -17.76 -21.49
CA SER A 698 16.18 -17.82 -20.02
C SER A 698 14.82 -17.85 -19.31
N GLY A 699 14.75 -18.58 -18.19
CA GLY A 699 13.49 -18.83 -17.48
C GLY A 699 12.53 -19.74 -18.26
N ASN A 700 11.22 -19.45 -18.21
CA ASN A 700 10.18 -20.33 -18.76
C ASN A 700 10.15 -20.48 -20.29
N ALA A 701 11.03 -19.77 -21.01
CA ALA A 701 11.25 -19.92 -22.45
C ALA A 701 12.32 -20.97 -22.81
N HIS A 702 12.90 -21.68 -21.83
CA HIS A 702 14.04 -22.57 -22.04
C HIS A 702 13.83 -23.63 -23.13
N GLY A 703 14.87 -23.82 -23.95
CA GLY A 703 14.86 -24.72 -25.11
C GLY A 703 14.27 -24.09 -26.38
N MET A 704 13.58 -22.94 -26.29
CA MET A 704 13.07 -22.18 -27.44
C MET A 704 14.19 -21.37 -28.11
N SER A 705 15.30 -22.03 -28.48
CA SER A 705 16.54 -21.32 -28.85
C SER A 705 16.59 -20.73 -30.27
N THR A 706 15.62 -21.08 -31.12
CA THR A 706 15.48 -20.56 -32.49
C THR A 706 14.03 -20.27 -32.82
N ILE A 707 13.75 -19.44 -33.84
CA ILE A 707 12.38 -19.11 -34.29
C ILE A 707 11.56 -20.38 -34.54
N ALA A 708 12.13 -21.41 -35.18
CA ALA A 708 11.47 -22.69 -35.42
C ALA A 708 11.10 -23.45 -34.12
N LYS A 709 11.85 -23.26 -33.03
CA LYS A 709 11.55 -23.76 -31.68
C LYS A 709 10.67 -22.81 -30.86
N GLY A 710 10.17 -21.72 -31.46
CA GLY A 710 9.38 -20.70 -30.77
C GLY A 710 10.21 -19.64 -30.03
N GLY A 711 11.48 -19.44 -30.40
CA GLY A 711 12.33 -18.41 -29.82
C GLY A 711 11.76 -17.00 -30.01
N HIS A 712 11.85 -16.18 -28.97
CA HIS A 712 11.18 -14.89 -28.91
C HIS A 712 11.81 -13.94 -27.88
N LEU A 713 11.58 -12.64 -28.09
CA LEU A 713 11.56 -11.65 -27.01
C LEU A 713 10.14 -11.60 -26.44
N HIS A 714 9.98 -11.81 -25.14
CA HIS A 714 8.74 -11.44 -24.45
C HIS A 714 8.81 -9.97 -24.04
N PHE A 715 7.79 -9.19 -24.41
CA PHE A 715 7.74 -7.73 -24.25
C PHE A 715 6.39 -7.28 -23.66
N GLU A 716 6.39 -6.62 -22.50
CA GLU A 716 5.18 -6.08 -21.86
C GLU A 716 5.16 -4.55 -21.81
N ALA A 717 3.97 -3.95 -21.83
CA ALA A 717 3.72 -2.55 -21.47
C ALA A 717 2.92 -2.49 -20.16
N ARG A 718 3.31 -1.58 -19.25
CA ARG A 718 2.78 -1.49 -17.88
C ARG A 718 2.48 -0.06 -17.47
N TYR A 719 1.41 0.14 -16.70
CA TYR A 719 1.01 1.45 -16.17
C TYR A 719 1.41 1.67 -14.69
N ARG A 720 2.02 0.64 -14.07
CA ARG A 720 2.63 0.67 -12.73
C ARG A 720 3.76 -0.37 -12.69
N THR A 721 4.57 -0.36 -11.64
CA THR A 721 5.59 -1.39 -11.36
C THR A 721 5.24 -2.28 -10.17
N GLU A 722 4.28 -1.85 -9.35
CA GLU A 722 3.98 -2.40 -8.03
C GLU A 722 2.86 -3.44 -8.07
N ASN A 723 2.97 -4.50 -7.26
CA ASN A 723 1.94 -5.53 -7.06
C ASN A 723 1.38 -6.09 -8.39
N ILE A 724 2.27 -6.51 -9.28
CA ILE A 724 1.94 -7.05 -10.61
C ILE A 724 1.80 -8.57 -10.52
N GLY A 725 0.57 -9.06 -10.63
CA GLY A 725 0.25 -10.49 -10.54
C GLY A 725 0.36 -11.27 -11.87
N LYS A 726 -0.10 -12.52 -11.83
CA LYS A 726 -0.20 -13.45 -12.98
C LYS A 726 -1.32 -13.13 -13.98
N GLY A 727 -2.10 -12.07 -13.74
CA GLY A 727 -3.17 -11.60 -14.63
C GLY A 727 -2.73 -10.45 -15.56
N LEU A 728 -3.71 -9.80 -16.19
CA LEU A 728 -3.50 -8.61 -17.03
C LEU A 728 -3.39 -7.30 -16.23
N ASP A 729 -3.74 -7.33 -14.93
CA ASP A 729 -3.70 -6.16 -14.08
C ASP A 729 -2.27 -5.59 -13.92
N GLY A 730 -2.17 -4.26 -13.83
CA GLY A 730 -0.94 -3.47 -13.93
C GLY A 730 -0.45 -3.22 -15.36
N ARG A 731 -1.07 -3.84 -16.37
CA ARG A 731 -0.60 -3.88 -17.77
C ARG A 731 -1.60 -3.34 -18.78
N LEU A 732 -1.12 -3.15 -20.01
CA LEU A 732 -1.88 -2.76 -21.20
C LEU A 732 -1.27 -3.44 -22.43
N ASP A 733 -1.96 -3.35 -23.57
CA ASP A 733 -1.47 -3.90 -24.83
C ASP A 733 -0.15 -3.19 -25.25
N PRO A 734 0.95 -3.93 -25.49
CA PRO A 734 2.19 -3.36 -26.02
C PRO A 734 2.12 -2.98 -27.50
N LEU A 735 1.22 -3.56 -28.31
CA LEU A 735 1.19 -3.39 -29.77
C LEU A 735 1.11 -1.92 -30.24
N PRO A 736 0.32 -1.02 -29.62
CA PRO A 736 0.31 0.41 -29.98
C PRO A 736 1.68 1.10 -29.83
N PHE A 737 2.58 0.55 -29.03
CA PHE A 737 3.93 1.07 -28.75
C PHE A 737 5.03 0.36 -29.57
N ILE A 738 4.65 -0.46 -30.55
CA ILE A 738 5.56 -1.00 -31.57
C ILE A 738 5.40 -0.15 -32.84
N ALA A 739 6.49 0.40 -33.37
CA ALA A 739 6.44 1.30 -34.52
C ALA A 739 6.06 0.59 -35.84
N SER A 740 6.41 -0.69 -35.97
CA SER A 740 5.92 -1.57 -37.03
C SER A 740 6.04 -3.05 -36.63
N TYR A 741 5.02 -3.85 -36.91
CA TYR A 741 5.06 -5.30 -36.69
C TYR A 741 4.24 -6.06 -37.74
N THR A 742 4.56 -7.35 -37.91
CA THR A 742 3.81 -8.28 -38.77
C THR A 742 3.14 -9.36 -37.92
N MET A 743 1.88 -9.66 -38.21
CA MET A 743 1.25 -10.93 -37.82
C MET A 743 1.58 -11.98 -38.90
N PRO A 744 2.10 -13.16 -38.56
CA PRO A 744 2.04 -14.32 -39.46
C PRO A 744 0.59 -14.64 -39.84
N GLN A 745 0.41 -15.21 -41.02
CA GLN A 745 -0.83 -15.87 -41.41
C GLN A 745 -0.99 -17.19 -40.62
#